data_AF-A0A9D3P706-F1
#
_entry.id   AF-A0A9D3P706-F1
#
_cell.length_a   1.000
_cell.length_b   1.000
_cell.length_c   1.000
_cell.angle_alpha   90.00
_cell.angle_beta   90.00
_cell.angle_gamma   90.00
#
_symmetry.space_group_name_H-M   'P 1'
#
loop_
_entity.id
_entity.type
_entity.pdbx_description
1 polymer ?
#
loop_
_entity_poly.entity_id
_entity_poly.type
_entity_poly.pdbx_seq_one_letter_code
_entity_poly.pdbx_strand_id
1 'polypeptide(L)'
;MALSEASFCAAANGTVWNVTTLNLMNNLLTVVKTHQFVCTPLLEQLLLNGNAIATLEPEAFSGLRHLKILKLNLNRIKILAANDFQSLCSLEVLLLDENVIERIENGVFRNQKELREITFGRLEYVYVLYLNLLFYGLPENLERLSIDAYVGTNLFLGNAGRPNKSLIFELKGDQLTLGDNYSPFLESVREFKLSGITFYFKYDFFVPYFSHLESLELTANPEQTVQNYTEISKLRYLKRLKLINLNFLNLPDPSITFWNLDRLQILVLYNCRLNILTKAMFRDLHSLELLHLYSEKPLILQDGMFDAMPVLKAVVIERVVFRCDCQADWFLEWAQNTRAKVINLPEQQCVWRYQKLNLLSTMEKLCQTDRQYLCYLGTVNLISLLLVSALSYRFAYWPCMVLIFRLRGYTERKFGKAWRRRRQRHRGDELEVEEDMKYDAFVSFSHRDEAWVFEELAPRLEEQGQPRLRLCLHNRDFEVGKGIVDNIAESIYSSRRTMCVLSRQYLRSDWCSLEMRMATYRLLEEQKHRLILIFLEHISPFELSTFHRLAKLVKSHTYLDWPQDEAERTHFWERLRRNIAEGEMDAQIDNMESAIKTVVGQFLSSARGKESLNKDNFQKLVQRQLGNIMSDTDSSSAVKDMMRGLDENQDGKVSFQEYMTLIGYLANSLSECKAKGSTFLSLRMSTLNSENASTLENAMQLMIQTFHKYSGNEGDKYTLSKSELKDLLTQELGNYLGNAQDKDAVEKVMGDLDSNNDGEVDFTEFVILVGALTVACNDFFQEYNTEKGAKKD
;
A
#
# COMPACT_ATOMS: atom_id res chain seq x y z
N MET A 1 -61.14 -55.25 -12.20
CA MET A 1 -61.94 -55.85 -11.09
C MET A 1 -60.93 -56.40 -10.11
N ALA A 2 -60.90 -55.92 -8.86
CA ALA A 2 -59.96 -56.40 -7.85
C ALA A 2 -60.50 -57.67 -7.20
N LEU A 3 -59.64 -58.65 -6.96
CA LEU A 3 -60.02 -59.92 -6.32
C LEU A 3 -60.23 -59.70 -4.81
N SER A 4 -61.41 -60.02 -4.28
CA SER A 4 -61.70 -60.03 -2.84
C SER A 4 -61.49 -61.40 -2.20
N GLU A 5 -61.46 -62.46 -3.00
CA GLU A 5 -61.20 -63.83 -2.58
C GLU A 5 -60.36 -64.55 -3.63
N ALA A 6 -59.44 -65.41 -3.19
CA ALA A 6 -58.47 -66.09 -4.03
C ALA A 6 -58.61 -67.63 -3.91
N SER A 7 -59.79 -68.16 -4.21
CA SER A 7 -60.09 -69.61 -4.17
C SER A 7 -59.54 -70.37 -5.40
N PHE A 8 -58.25 -70.17 -5.70
CA PHE A 8 -57.58 -70.71 -6.90
C PHE A 8 -57.71 -72.23 -7.04
N CYS A 9 -57.48 -72.97 -5.96
CA CYS A 9 -57.59 -74.43 -6.03
C CYS A 9 -59.02 -74.94 -6.10
N ALA A 10 -60.01 -74.16 -5.65
CA ALA A 10 -61.42 -74.47 -5.90
C ALA A 10 -61.73 -74.32 -7.40
N ALA A 11 -61.20 -73.29 -8.06
CA ALA A 11 -61.31 -73.12 -9.51
C ALA A 11 -60.56 -74.21 -10.30
N ALA A 12 -59.45 -74.73 -9.75
CA ALA A 12 -58.69 -75.82 -10.36
C ALA A 12 -59.42 -77.19 -10.33
N ASN A 13 -60.47 -77.35 -9.51
CA ASN A 13 -61.30 -78.55 -9.40
C ASN A 13 -60.49 -79.88 -9.33
N GLY A 14 -59.45 -79.90 -8.49
CA GLY A 14 -58.58 -81.06 -8.29
C GLY A 14 -57.41 -81.20 -9.27
N THR A 15 -57.28 -80.30 -10.26
CA THR A 15 -56.11 -80.28 -11.16
C THR A 15 -54.92 -79.57 -10.53
N VAL A 16 -53.72 -80.13 -10.74
CA VAL A 16 -52.46 -79.50 -10.33
C VAL A 16 -51.99 -78.57 -11.45
N TRP A 17 -51.73 -77.31 -11.11
CA TRP A 17 -51.30 -76.29 -12.06
C TRP A 17 -49.78 -76.18 -12.04
N ASN A 18 -49.18 -76.23 -13.23
CA ASN A 18 -47.73 -76.11 -13.41
C ASN A 18 -47.36 -74.62 -13.57
N VAL A 19 -47.50 -73.86 -12.48
CA VAL A 19 -47.25 -72.42 -12.42
C VAL A 19 -46.07 -72.16 -11.50
N THR A 20 -45.11 -71.36 -11.96
CA THR A 20 -43.91 -70.97 -11.21
C THR A 20 -44.03 -69.60 -10.55
N THR A 21 -44.86 -68.71 -11.08
CA THR A 21 -45.08 -67.36 -10.54
C THR A 21 -46.56 -67.03 -10.50
N LEU A 22 -47.04 -66.58 -9.34
CA LEU A 22 -48.41 -66.17 -9.11
C LEU A 22 -48.43 -64.73 -8.57
N ASN A 23 -48.99 -63.82 -9.37
CA ASN A 23 -49.08 -62.41 -9.02
C ASN A 23 -50.50 -62.03 -8.62
N LEU A 24 -50.68 -61.67 -7.35
CA LEU A 24 -51.93 -61.25 -6.72
C LEU A 24 -51.79 -59.88 -6.04
N MET A 25 -50.78 -59.11 -6.42
CA MET A 25 -50.53 -57.80 -5.84
C MET A 25 -51.68 -56.81 -6.11
N ASN A 26 -51.84 -55.81 -5.23
CA ASN A 26 -52.82 -54.73 -5.39
C ASN A 26 -54.27 -55.20 -5.59
N ASN A 27 -54.67 -56.22 -4.83
CA ASN A 27 -56.06 -56.72 -4.77
C ASN A 27 -56.69 -56.38 -3.40
N LEU A 28 -57.84 -56.98 -3.10
CA LEU A 28 -58.61 -56.74 -1.87
C LEU A 28 -58.66 -57.98 -0.97
N LEU A 29 -57.64 -58.85 -1.04
CA LEU A 29 -57.59 -60.07 -0.24
C LEU A 29 -57.44 -59.73 1.24
N THR A 30 -58.24 -60.34 2.09
CA THR A 30 -58.26 -60.10 3.55
C THR A 30 -57.71 -61.26 4.37
N VAL A 31 -57.71 -62.47 3.82
CA VAL A 31 -57.27 -63.70 4.49
C VAL A 31 -56.55 -64.59 3.49
N VAL A 32 -55.51 -65.29 3.94
CA VAL A 32 -54.96 -66.46 3.24
C VAL A 32 -55.51 -67.71 3.91
N LYS A 33 -56.38 -68.42 3.21
CA LYS A 33 -57.09 -69.59 3.73
C LYS A 33 -56.19 -70.82 3.79
N THR A 34 -56.59 -71.76 4.65
CA THR A 34 -55.99 -73.08 4.79
C THR A 34 -55.87 -73.76 3.41
N HIS A 35 -54.68 -74.26 3.07
CA HIS A 35 -54.40 -74.97 1.80
C HIS A 35 -54.69 -74.20 0.49
N GLN A 36 -54.75 -72.86 0.53
CA GLN A 36 -55.20 -72.05 -0.61
C GLN A 36 -54.39 -72.21 -1.89
N PHE A 37 -53.11 -72.60 -1.79
CA PHE A 37 -52.18 -72.73 -2.92
C PHE A 37 -51.68 -74.18 -3.14
N VAL A 38 -52.35 -75.18 -2.57
CA VAL A 38 -51.90 -76.60 -2.64
C VAL A 38 -51.88 -77.14 -4.08
N CYS A 39 -52.73 -76.62 -4.96
CA CYS A 39 -52.79 -76.99 -6.38
C CYS A 39 -51.60 -76.48 -7.21
N THR A 40 -50.71 -75.64 -6.65
CA THR A 40 -49.51 -75.09 -7.33
C THR A 40 -48.21 -75.50 -6.62
N PRO A 41 -47.82 -76.79 -6.61
CA PRO A 41 -46.66 -77.28 -5.84
C PRO A 41 -45.29 -76.86 -6.42
N LEU A 42 -45.27 -76.36 -7.66
CA LEU A 42 -44.07 -75.90 -8.38
C LEU A 42 -43.89 -74.38 -8.31
N LEU A 43 -44.67 -73.69 -7.48
CA LEU A 43 -44.62 -72.25 -7.35
C LEU A 43 -43.30 -71.81 -6.72
N GLU A 44 -42.58 -70.91 -7.40
CA GLU A 44 -41.32 -70.31 -6.93
C GLU A 44 -41.53 -68.88 -6.42
N GLN A 45 -42.50 -68.13 -6.96
CA GLN A 45 -42.76 -66.74 -6.60
C GLN A 45 -44.26 -66.50 -6.34
N LEU A 46 -44.56 -65.93 -5.17
CA LEU A 46 -45.91 -65.55 -4.76
C LEU A 46 -45.93 -64.08 -4.33
N LEU A 47 -46.63 -63.26 -5.10
CA LEU A 47 -46.74 -61.82 -4.87
C LEU A 47 -48.12 -61.49 -4.31
N LEU A 48 -48.19 -61.17 -3.02
CA LEU A 48 -49.42 -60.83 -2.28
C LEU A 48 -49.38 -59.39 -1.73
N ASN A 49 -48.43 -58.58 -2.17
CA ASN A 49 -48.20 -57.24 -1.66
C ASN A 49 -49.30 -56.25 -2.04
N GLY A 50 -49.59 -55.26 -1.18
CA GLY A 50 -50.62 -54.26 -1.43
C GLY A 50 -52.04 -54.81 -1.37
N ASN A 51 -52.31 -55.78 -0.48
CA ASN A 51 -53.64 -56.29 -0.21
C ASN A 51 -54.13 -55.79 1.17
N ALA A 52 -55.19 -56.38 1.70
CA ALA A 52 -55.72 -56.11 3.04
C ALA A 52 -55.58 -57.33 3.97
N ILE A 53 -54.60 -58.20 3.74
CA ILE A 53 -54.48 -59.49 4.43
C ILE A 53 -54.18 -59.23 5.90
N ALA A 54 -55.10 -59.64 6.77
CA ALA A 54 -54.98 -59.49 8.22
C ALA A 54 -54.66 -60.81 8.93
N THR A 55 -55.04 -61.93 8.32
CA THR A 55 -54.96 -63.26 8.93
C THR A 55 -54.38 -64.27 7.94
N LEU A 56 -53.41 -65.05 8.41
CA LEU A 56 -52.93 -66.27 7.79
C LEU A 56 -53.58 -67.43 8.55
N GLU A 57 -54.42 -68.21 7.89
CA GLU A 57 -54.98 -69.41 8.52
C GLU A 57 -53.88 -70.49 8.68
N PRO A 58 -54.04 -71.44 9.62
CA PRO A 58 -53.12 -72.56 9.74
C PRO A 58 -52.91 -73.26 8.40
N GLU A 59 -51.67 -73.59 8.07
CA GLU A 59 -51.33 -74.30 6.82
C GLU A 59 -51.72 -73.54 5.53
N ALA A 60 -51.88 -72.21 5.61
CA ALA A 60 -52.17 -71.34 4.46
C ALA A 60 -51.22 -71.55 3.27
N PHE A 61 -49.93 -71.69 3.54
CA PHE A 61 -48.87 -71.90 2.54
C PHE A 61 -48.42 -73.36 2.42
N SER A 62 -49.23 -74.32 2.87
CA SER A 62 -48.90 -75.74 2.80
C SER A 62 -48.71 -76.21 1.35
N GLY A 63 -47.74 -77.10 1.14
CA GLY A 63 -47.39 -77.64 -0.18
C GLY A 63 -46.39 -76.81 -1.00
N LEU A 64 -46.12 -75.55 -0.64
CA LEU A 64 -45.25 -74.64 -1.40
C LEU A 64 -43.75 -74.80 -1.09
N ARG A 65 -43.21 -76.02 -1.22
CA ARG A 65 -41.82 -76.34 -0.83
C ARG A 65 -40.74 -75.70 -1.70
N HIS A 66 -41.07 -75.36 -2.95
CA HIS A 66 -40.16 -74.73 -3.91
C HIS A 66 -40.24 -73.20 -3.92
N LEU A 67 -41.07 -72.61 -3.07
CA LEU A 67 -41.27 -71.17 -3.03
C LEU A 67 -39.99 -70.47 -2.55
N LYS A 68 -39.45 -69.60 -3.39
CA LYS A 68 -38.25 -68.80 -3.13
C LYS A 68 -38.59 -67.38 -2.71
N ILE A 69 -39.64 -66.79 -3.29
CA ILE A 69 -40.02 -65.39 -3.05
C ILE A 69 -41.46 -65.31 -2.58
N LEU A 70 -41.65 -64.76 -1.38
CA LEU A 70 -42.97 -64.43 -0.83
C LEU A 70 -43.01 -62.94 -0.45
N LYS A 71 -43.86 -62.19 -1.14
CA LYS A 71 -44.10 -60.77 -0.83
C LYS A 71 -45.44 -60.59 -0.15
N LEU A 72 -45.41 -60.20 1.12
CA LEU A 72 -46.56 -59.90 1.96
C LEU A 72 -46.53 -58.45 2.47
N ASN A 73 -45.65 -57.61 1.95
CA ASN A 73 -45.54 -56.22 2.34
C ASN A 73 -46.78 -55.40 1.95
N LEU A 74 -47.02 -54.28 2.64
CA LEU A 74 -48.23 -53.46 2.47
C LEU A 74 -49.52 -54.28 2.66
N ASN A 75 -49.63 -54.94 3.82
CA ASN A 75 -50.82 -55.69 4.24
C ASN A 75 -51.21 -55.26 5.67
N ARG A 76 -52.02 -56.06 6.37
CA ARG A 76 -52.52 -55.77 7.73
C ARG A 76 -52.24 -56.92 8.70
N ILE A 77 -51.18 -57.70 8.46
CA ILE A 77 -50.86 -58.90 9.23
C ILE A 77 -50.45 -58.48 10.65
N LYS A 78 -51.15 -59.03 11.65
CA LYS A 78 -50.95 -58.71 13.07
C LYS A 78 -50.14 -59.75 13.83
N ILE A 79 -50.27 -61.02 13.48
CA ILE A 79 -49.69 -62.14 14.23
C ILE A 79 -48.91 -63.00 13.27
N LEU A 80 -47.67 -63.35 13.66
CA LEU A 80 -46.86 -64.36 13.01
C LEU A 80 -46.74 -65.57 13.95
N ALA A 81 -47.43 -66.65 13.61
CA ALA A 81 -47.46 -67.88 14.41
C ALA A 81 -46.30 -68.82 14.03
N ALA A 82 -45.89 -69.68 14.95
CA ALA A 82 -44.68 -70.50 14.82
C ALA A 82 -44.65 -71.44 13.58
N ASN A 83 -45.82 -71.74 13.00
CA ASN A 83 -45.96 -72.67 11.87
C ASN A 83 -46.40 -72.00 10.55
N ASP A 84 -46.60 -70.68 10.51
CA ASP A 84 -47.12 -69.99 9.32
C ASP A 84 -46.28 -70.24 8.06
N PHE A 85 -44.95 -70.29 8.24
CA PHE A 85 -44.00 -70.52 7.15
C PHE A 85 -43.38 -71.92 7.17
N GLN A 86 -43.87 -72.86 7.98
CA GLN A 86 -43.21 -74.15 8.22
C GLN A 86 -42.92 -74.95 6.94
N SER A 87 -43.78 -74.85 5.92
CA SER A 87 -43.66 -75.57 4.64
C SER A 87 -42.70 -74.93 3.63
N LEU A 88 -42.29 -73.68 3.85
CA LEU A 88 -41.51 -72.87 2.91
C LEU A 88 -39.99 -73.08 3.11
N CYS A 89 -39.50 -74.30 2.87
CA CYS A 89 -38.12 -74.67 3.15
C CYS A 89 -37.09 -74.02 2.19
N SER A 90 -37.50 -73.67 0.98
CA SER A 90 -36.63 -73.07 -0.05
C SER A 90 -36.72 -71.55 -0.11
N LEU A 91 -37.32 -70.92 0.91
CA LEU A 91 -37.61 -69.49 0.90
C LEU A 91 -36.33 -68.67 1.01
N GLU A 92 -36.06 -67.85 -0.01
CA GLU A 92 -34.90 -66.95 -0.09
C GLU A 92 -35.28 -65.51 0.29
N VAL A 93 -36.49 -65.06 -0.05
CA VAL A 93 -36.94 -63.67 0.14
C VAL A 93 -38.32 -63.66 0.79
N LEU A 94 -38.42 -63.03 1.96
CA LEU A 94 -39.67 -62.79 2.67
C LEU A 94 -39.81 -61.31 3.02
N LEU A 95 -40.78 -60.64 2.39
CA LEU A 95 -41.04 -59.22 2.64
C LEU A 95 -42.32 -59.04 3.46
N LEU A 96 -42.21 -58.49 4.67
CA LEU A 96 -43.33 -58.19 5.58
C LEU A 96 -43.38 -56.71 6.00
N ASP A 97 -42.54 -55.85 5.42
CA ASP A 97 -42.57 -54.40 5.65
C ASP A 97 -43.95 -53.80 5.42
N GLU A 98 -44.25 -52.68 6.09
CA GLU A 98 -45.55 -52.02 6.02
C GLU A 98 -46.72 -52.94 6.44
N ASN A 99 -46.47 -53.80 7.43
CA ASN A 99 -47.49 -54.46 8.26
C ASN A 99 -47.36 -53.95 9.70
N VAL A 100 -48.41 -54.14 10.49
CA VAL A 100 -48.41 -53.80 11.93
C VAL A 100 -48.46 -55.10 12.72
N ILE A 101 -47.29 -55.62 13.06
CA ILE A 101 -47.14 -56.90 13.72
C ILE A 101 -47.19 -56.68 15.24
N GLU A 102 -48.25 -57.18 15.86
CA GLU A 102 -48.50 -57.10 17.30
C GLU A 102 -47.86 -58.25 18.08
N ARG A 103 -47.67 -59.41 17.43
CA ARG A 103 -47.09 -60.61 18.08
C ARG A 103 -46.30 -61.48 17.11
N ILE A 104 -45.13 -61.94 17.54
CA ILE A 104 -44.31 -62.93 16.85
C ILE A 104 -44.03 -64.09 17.79
N GLU A 105 -44.35 -65.31 17.36
CA GLU A 105 -44.07 -66.52 18.11
C GLU A 105 -42.66 -67.05 17.86
N ASN A 106 -42.06 -67.68 18.88
CA ASN A 106 -40.72 -68.26 18.77
C ASN A 106 -40.70 -69.40 17.75
N GLY A 107 -39.63 -69.46 16.96
CA GLY A 107 -39.41 -70.49 15.95
C GLY A 107 -40.19 -70.31 14.64
N VAL A 108 -40.83 -69.15 14.42
CA VAL A 108 -41.56 -68.87 13.18
C VAL A 108 -40.72 -69.00 11.91
N PHE A 109 -39.39 -68.81 11.99
CA PHE A 109 -38.46 -68.96 10.87
C PHE A 109 -37.53 -70.17 10.97
N ARG A 110 -37.83 -71.15 11.85
CA ARG A 110 -36.93 -72.28 12.17
C ARG A 110 -36.56 -73.17 10.98
N ASN A 111 -37.39 -73.20 9.94
CA ASN A 111 -37.18 -74.04 8.75
C ASN A 111 -36.60 -73.25 7.57
N GLN A 112 -36.55 -71.91 7.66
CA GLN A 112 -36.19 -71.02 6.57
C GLN A 112 -34.67 -70.80 6.49
N LYS A 113 -33.92 -71.89 6.30
CA LYS A 113 -32.44 -71.88 6.32
C LYS A 113 -31.80 -71.21 5.10
N GLU A 114 -32.55 -71.12 4.00
CA GLU A 114 -32.09 -70.53 2.73
C GLU A 114 -32.37 -69.02 2.61
N LEU A 115 -32.91 -68.39 3.67
CA LEU A 115 -33.25 -66.97 3.64
C LEU A 115 -32.02 -66.11 3.36
N ARG A 116 -32.19 -65.22 2.38
CA ARG A 116 -31.24 -64.17 2.00
C ARG A 116 -31.75 -62.80 2.42
N GLU A 117 -33.06 -62.56 2.29
CA GLU A 117 -33.66 -61.26 2.61
C GLU A 117 -34.92 -61.45 3.43
N ILE A 118 -34.96 -60.79 4.58
CA ILE A 118 -36.16 -60.69 5.41
C ILE A 118 -36.38 -59.27 5.90
N THR A 119 -37.58 -58.76 5.66
CA THR A 119 -38.06 -57.50 6.27
C THR A 119 -39.16 -57.84 7.25
N PHE A 120 -39.07 -57.30 8.47
CA PHE A 120 -40.15 -57.33 9.42
C PHE A 120 -41.06 -56.11 9.21
N GLY A 121 -42.36 -56.30 9.43
CA GLY A 121 -43.30 -55.19 9.60
C GLY A 121 -43.01 -54.42 10.89
N ARG A 122 -43.71 -53.29 11.06
CA ARG A 122 -43.63 -52.46 12.26
C ARG A 122 -44.12 -53.27 13.46
N LEU A 123 -43.21 -53.53 14.39
CA LEU A 123 -43.47 -54.33 15.59
C LEU A 123 -44.17 -53.48 16.66
N GLU A 124 -45.50 -53.41 16.62
CA GLU A 124 -46.31 -52.69 17.61
C GLU A 124 -46.48 -53.56 18.87
N TYR A 125 -46.33 -52.99 20.07
CA TYR A 125 -46.43 -53.72 21.36
C TYR A 125 -45.40 -54.84 21.62
N VAL A 126 -44.41 -55.04 20.74
CA VAL A 126 -43.30 -55.99 20.97
C VAL A 126 -42.16 -55.28 21.69
N TYR A 127 -42.17 -55.33 23.03
CA TYR A 127 -41.16 -54.68 23.87
C TYR A 127 -39.81 -55.40 23.90
N VAL A 128 -39.78 -56.71 23.66
CA VAL A 128 -38.55 -57.51 23.67
C VAL A 128 -38.54 -58.46 22.48
N LEU A 129 -37.49 -58.42 21.68
CA LEU A 129 -37.31 -59.29 20.52
C LEU A 129 -36.00 -60.07 20.62
N TYR A 130 -36.09 -61.40 20.56
CA TYR A 130 -34.95 -62.31 20.58
C TYR A 130 -34.76 -62.95 19.21
N LEU A 131 -33.85 -62.46 18.38
CA LEU A 131 -33.65 -62.99 17.03
C LEU A 131 -33.25 -64.46 17.03
N ASN A 132 -32.39 -64.87 17.97
CA ASN A 132 -32.00 -66.26 18.14
C ASN A 132 -33.19 -67.21 18.38
N LEU A 133 -34.26 -66.74 19.03
CA LEU A 133 -35.47 -67.54 19.28
C LEU A 133 -36.42 -67.57 18.08
N LEU A 134 -36.36 -66.60 17.16
CA LEU A 134 -37.19 -66.61 15.95
C LEU A 134 -36.66 -67.59 14.90
N PHE A 135 -35.34 -67.63 14.72
CA PHE A 135 -34.69 -68.44 13.70
C PHE A 135 -34.20 -69.80 14.22
N TYR A 136 -33.96 -69.95 15.53
CA TYR A 136 -33.25 -71.11 16.11
C TYR A 136 -31.92 -71.41 15.39
N GLY A 137 -31.16 -70.34 15.14
CA GLY A 137 -29.93 -70.32 14.34
C GLY A 137 -30.13 -69.46 13.08
N LEU A 138 -29.31 -68.43 12.89
CA LEU A 138 -29.47 -67.53 11.76
C LEU A 138 -29.17 -68.23 10.43
N PRO A 139 -29.87 -67.88 9.34
CA PRO A 139 -29.54 -68.35 7.99
C PRO A 139 -28.12 -67.94 7.58
N GLU A 140 -27.32 -68.89 7.10
CA GLU A 140 -25.92 -68.62 6.69
C GLU A 140 -25.83 -67.71 5.46
N ASN A 141 -26.86 -67.76 4.60
CA ASN A 141 -26.98 -67.01 3.36
C ASN A 141 -27.63 -65.63 3.53
N LEU A 142 -27.90 -65.19 4.77
CA LEU A 142 -28.59 -63.93 5.02
C LEU A 142 -27.76 -62.73 4.54
N GLU A 143 -28.35 -61.94 3.65
CA GLU A 143 -27.77 -60.75 3.01
C GLU A 143 -28.47 -59.47 3.45
N ARG A 144 -29.76 -59.52 3.80
CA ARG A 144 -30.51 -58.36 4.31
C ARG A 144 -31.46 -58.73 5.43
N LEU A 145 -31.35 -57.99 6.54
CA LEU A 145 -32.29 -58.01 7.65
C LEU A 145 -32.77 -56.59 7.94
N SER A 146 -34.08 -56.35 7.83
CA SER A 146 -34.70 -55.08 8.22
C SER A 146 -35.70 -55.30 9.33
N ILE A 147 -35.58 -54.53 10.41
CA ILE A 147 -36.51 -54.56 11.55
C ILE A 147 -37.05 -53.16 11.77
N ASP A 148 -38.37 -53.02 11.80
CA ASP A 148 -39.05 -51.79 12.19
C ASP A 148 -39.72 -51.99 13.54
N ALA A 149 -39.27 -51.27 14.57
CA ALA A 149 -39.63 -51.48 15.96
C ALA A 149 -40.44 -50.29 16.51
N TYR A 150 -41.38 -50.58 17.40
CA TYR A 150 -42.10 -49.56 18.15
C TYR A 150 -41.24 -48.93 19.26
N VAL A 151 -41.76 -47.87 19.86
CA VAL A 151 -41.13 -47.13 20.96
C VAL A 151 -40.71 -48.07 22.09
N GLY A 152 -39.41 -48.12 22.39
CA GLY A 152 -38.87 -48.81 23.56
C GLY A 152 -38.63 -50.31 23.40
N THR A 153 -38.58 -50.81 22.15
CA THR A 153 -38.24 -52.21 21.88
C THR A 153 -36.77 -52.50 22.20
N ASN A 154 -36.56 -53.55 22.99
CA ASN A 154 -35.23 -54.09 23.30
C ASN A 154 -34.93 -55.26 22.36
N LEU A 155 -33.92 -55.09 21.52
CA LEU A 155 -33.46 -56.09 20.55
C LEU A 155 -32.29 -56.89 21.13
N PHE A 156 -32.47 -58.21 21.21
CA PHE A 156 -31.44 -59.18 21.57
C PHE A 156 -31.11 -60.03 20.35
N LEU A 157 -29.84 -59.94 19.92
CA LEU A 157 -29.34 -60.69 18.77
C LEU A 157 -29.05 -62.15 19.16
N GLY A 158 -28.59 -62.37 20.40
CA GLY A 158 -28.11 -63.66 20.88
C GLY A 158 -26.85 -64.16 20.17
N ASN A 159 -26.41 -65.37 20.53
CA ASN A 159 -25.29 -66.07 19.88
C ASN A 159 -25.77 -66.83 18.63
N ALA A 160 -26.42 -66.14 17.71
CA ALA A 160 -27.20 -66.77 16.65
C ALA A 160 -26.38 -67.23 15.43
N GLY A 161 -25.04 -67.23 15.53
CA GLY A 161 -24.12 -67.56 14.44
C GLY A 161 -23.73 -66.34 13.59
N ARG A 162 -22.81 -66.57 12.64
CA ARG A 162 -22.28 -65.54 11.75
C ARG A 162 -22.67 -65.87 10.30
N PRO A 163 -23.46 -65.02 9.62
CA PRO A 163 -23.69 -65.16 8.18
C PRO A 163 -22.37 -65.14 7.40
N ASN A 164 -22.27 -65.98 6.37
CA ASN A 164 -21.07 -66.09 5.54
C ASN A 164 -20.96 -64.95 4.51
N LYS A 165 -22.09 -64.30 4.20
CA LYS A 165 -22.16 -63.21 3.22
C LYS A 165 -22.11 -61.83 3.88
N SER A 166 -21.89 -60.81 3.05
CA SER A 166 -21.99 -59.42 3.47
C SER A 166 -23.43 -59.09 3.83
N LEU A 167 -23.65 -58.61 5.05
CA LEU A 167 -24.98 -58.33 5.56
C LEU A 167 -25.31 -56.84 5.53
N ILE A 168 -26.52 -56.53 5.06
CA ILE A 168 -27.20 -55.24 5.19
C ILE A 168 -28.15 -55.35 6.38
N PHE A 169 -27.90 -54.56 7.41
CA PHE A 169 -28.72 -54.54 8.61
C PHE A 169 -29.39 -53.17 8.77
N GLU A 170 -30.71 -53.18 8.74
CA GLU A 170 -31.55 -51.99 8.81
C GLU A 170 -32.43 -52.04 10.06
N LEU A 171 -32.30 -51.00 10.89
CA LEU A 171 -33.08 -50.82 12.10
C LEU A 171 -33.86 -49.51 12.01
N LYS A 172 -35.17 -49.62 12.08
CA LYS A 172 -36.11 -48.52 12.17
C LYS A 172 -36.80 -48.58 13.52
N GLY A 173 -37.05 -47.43 14.12
CA GLY A 173 -37.88 -47.37 15.32
C GLY A 173 -37.49 -46.29 16.31
N ASP A 174 -38.40 -46.00 17.20
CA ASP A 174 -38.25 -44.97 18.22
C ASP A 174 -37.70 -45.60 19.51
N GLN A 175 -36.68 -45.03 20.14
CA GLN A 175 -36.11 -45.56 21.40
C GLN A 175 -35.68 -47.03 21.36
N LEU A 176 -34.94 -47.44 20.32
CA LEU A 176 -34.44 -48.82 20.25
C LEU A 176 -33.24 -49.02 21.19
N THR A 177 -33.27 -50.09 21.97
CA THR A 177 -32.10 -50.56 22.73
C THR A 177 -31.56 -51.84 22.12
N LEU A 178 -30.24 -51.93 21.99
CA LEU A 178 -29.56 -53.15 21.58
C LEU A 178 -28.92 -53.79 22.82
N GLY A 179 -29.36 -54.99 23.16
CA GLY A 179 -29.01 -55.66 24.42
C GLY A 179 -27.72 -56.48 24.36
N ASP A 180 -27.38 -57.03 23.19
CA ASP A 180 -26.28 -57.98 22.99
C ASP A 180 -25.21 -57.42 22.06
N ASN A 181 -24.31 -56.62 22.62
CA ASN A 181 -23.38 -55.84 21.82
C ASN A 181 -22.17 -56.65 21.26
N TYR A 182 -21.96 -57.89 21.71
CA TYR A 182 -20.84 -58.75 21.27
C TYR A 182 -21.29 -59.92 20.37
N SER A 183 -22.45 -59.79 19.72
CA SER A 183 -22.93 -60.86 18.83
C SER A 183 -22.01 -60.99 17.60
N PRO A 184 -21.54 -62.21 17.26
CA PRO A 184 -20.77 -62.48 16.03
C PRO A 184 -21.50 -62.02 14.75
N PHE A 185 -22.83 -61.87 14.84
CA PHE A 185 -23.68 -61.30 13.82
C PHE A 185 -23.19 -59.92 13.34
N LEU A 186 -22.83 -59.02 14.27
CA LEU A 186 -22.45 -57.64 13.94
C LEU A 186 -21.14 -57.55 13.15
N GLU A 187 -20.26 -58.56 13.27
CA GLU A 187 -19.02 -58.63 12.47
C GLU A 187 -19.27 -58.92 10.98
N SER A 188 -20.41 -59.53 10.64
CA SER A 188 -20.81 -59.81 9.25
C SER A 188 -21.41 -58.59 8.55
N VAL A 189 -21.82 -57.57 9.31
CA VAL A 189 -22.48 -56.37 8.78
C VAL A 189 -21.47 -55.56 7.97
N ARG A 190 -21.87 -55.19 6.76
CA ARG A 190 -21.13 -54.30 5.85
C ARG A 190 -21.87 -52.99 5.61
N GLU A 191 -23.19 -53.03 5.64
CA GLU A 191 -24.04 -51.85 5.55
C GLU A 191 -24.98 -51.81 6.76
N PHE A 192 -24.93 -50.71 7.50
CA PHE A 192 -25.78 -50.50 8.66
C PHE A 192 -26.62 -49.24 8.45
N LYS A 193 -27.93 -49.39 8.59
CA LYS A 193 -28.90 -48.30 8.49
C LYS A 193 -29.67 -48.19 9.79
N LEU A 194 -29.70 -47.00 10.35
CA LEU A 194 -30.38 -46.72 11.60
C LEU A 194 -31.25 -45.48 11.42
N SER A 195 -32.56 -45.61 11.65
CA SER A 195 -33.53 -44.53 11.47
C SER A 195 -34.53 -44.48 12.61
N GLY A 196 -34.60 -43.35 13.34
CA GLY A 196 -35.41 -43.29 14.55
C GLY A 196 -35.19 -42.04 15.39
N ILE A 197 -36.03 -41.85 16.40
CA ILE A 197 -36.01 -40.62 17.21
C ILE A 197 -34.84 -40.59 18.22
N THR A 198 -34.65 -41.65 19.01
CA THR A 198 -33.50 -41.82 19.92
C THR A 198 -33.05 -43.27 19.96
N PHE A 199 -31.75 -43.51 20.17
CA PHE A 199 -31.16 -44.85 20.26
C PHE A 199 -30.38 -44.98 21.54
N TYR A 200 -30.56 -46.05 22.30
CA TYR A 200 -29.80 -46.28 23.53
C TYR A 200 -28.96 -47.53 23.38
N PHE A 201 -27.66 -47.34 23.16
CA PHE A 201 -26.70 -48.41 23.26
C PHE A 201 -26.21 -48.49 24.72
N LYS A 202 -26.29 -49.67 25.31
CA LYS A 202 -26.17 -49.87 26.77
C LYS A 202 -24.82 -49.46 27.37
N TYR A 203 -23.74 -49.43 26.58
CA TYR A 203 -22.39 -49.24 27.08
C TYR A 203 -21.55 -48.21 26.30
N ASP A 204 -21.71 -48.08 24.98
CA ASP A 204 -21.03 -47.08 24.13
C ASP A 204 -21.81 -46.85 22.82
N PHE A 205 -21.53 -45.76 22.09
CA PHE A 205 -22.01 -45.58 20.70
C PHE A 205 -21.65 -46.83 19.88
N PHE A 206 -22.49 -47.26 18.94
CA PHE A 206 -22.45 -48.61 18.35
C PHE A 206 -21.14 -49.02 17.65
N VAL A 207 -20.22 -48.09 17.43
CA VAL A 207 -19.01 -48.25 16.61
C VAL A 207 -18.08 -49.39 17.05
N PRO A 208 -17.79 -49.64 18.34
CA PRO A 208 -16.91 -50.72 18.75
C PRO A 208 -17.37 -52.11 18.30
N TYR A 209 -18.66 -52.26 17.96
CA TYR A 209 -19.26 -53.54 17.62
C TYR A 209 -19.18 -53.87 16.12
N PHE A 210 -18.78 -52.91 15.29
CA PHE A 210 -18.62 -53.10 13.85
C PHE A 210 -17.16 -53.05 13.45
N SER A 211 -16.60 -54.19 13.02
CA SER A 211 -15.17 -54.29 12.69
C SER A 211 -14.85 -53.93 11.22
N HIS A 212 -15.80 -54.13 10.30
CA HIS A 212 -15.57 -54.01 8.84
C HIS A 212 -16.71 -53.29 8.12
N LEU A 213 -17.33 -52.30 8.77
CA LEU A 213 -18.44 -51.56 8.18
C LEU A 213 -17.98 -50.73 6.97
N GLU A 214 -18.65 -50.88 5.84
CA GLU A 214 -18.35 -50.15 4.60
C GLU A 214 -19.35 -49.03 4.32
N SER A 215 -20.59 -49.16 4.79
CA SER A 215 -21.64 -48.17 4.57
C SER A 215 -22.45 -47.93 5.84
N LEU A 216 -22.61 -46.66 6.21
CA LEU A 216 -23.35 -46.24 7.39
C LEU A 216 -24.36 -45.15 7.03
N GLU A 217 -25.63 -45.39 7.35
CA GLU A 217 -26.72 -44.42 7.24
C GLU A 217 -27.35 -44.19 8.62
N LEU A 218 -27.25 -42.96 9.13
CA LEU A 218 -27.84 -42.57 10.41
C LEU A 218 -28.87 -41.47 10.19
N THR A 219 -30.09 -41.72 10.65
CA THR A 219 -31.19 -40.75 10.65
C THR A 219 -31.69 -40.59 12.08
N ALA A 220 -31.62 -39.37 12.60
CA ALA A 220 -32.13 -39.04 13.94
C ALA A 220 -33.12 -37.88 13.93
N ASN A 221 -33.74 -37.62 15.08
CA ASN A 221 -34.47 -36.38 15.33
C ASN A 221 -33.55 -35.36 16.03
N PRO A 222 -33.33 -34.16 15.44
CA PRO A 222 -32.31 -33.24 15.92
C PRO A 222 -32.70 -32.52 17.21
N GLU A 223 -33.97 -32.58 17.62
CA GLU A 223 -34.45 -31.94 18.85
C GLU A 223 -34.28 -32.81 20.10
N GLN A 224 -34.14 -34.13 19.94
CA GLN A 224 -34.18 -35.09 21.05
C GLN A 224 -32.89 -35.88 21.26
N THR A 225 -31.94 -35.85 20.31
CA THR A 225 -30.68 -36.60 20.40
C THR A 225 -29.50 -35.70 20.73
N VAL A 226 -28.95 -35.85 21.93
CA VAL A 226 -27.62 -35.35 22.31
C VAL A 226 -26.73 -36.57 22.48
N GLN A 227 -26.13 -37.02 21.38
CA GLN A 227 -25.14 -38.11 21.39
C GLN A 227 -23.79 -37.60 20.90
N ASN A 228 -22.74 -38.21 21.43
CA ASN A 228 -21.40 -37.96 20.94
C ASN A 228 -21.12 -38.82 19.70
N TYR A 229 -21.11 -38.21 18.52
CA TYR A 229 -20.87 -38.88 17.25
C TYR A 229 -19.37 -39.00 16.88
N THR A 230 -18.46 -38.54 17.75
CA THR A 230 -17.00 -38.54 17.47
C THR A 230 -16.43 -39.93 17.23
N GLU A 231 -17.10 -40.95 17.75
CA GLU A 231 -16.74 -42.36 17.62
C GLU A 231 -16.81 -42.87 16.17
N ILE A 232 -17.55 -42.20 15.27
CA ILE A 232 -17.60 -42.54 13.83
C ILE A 232 -16.19 -42.58 13.22
N SER A 233 -15.27 -41.74 13.70
CA SER A 233 -13.85 -41.71 13.28
C SER A 233 -13.10 -43.04 13.48
N LYS A 234 -13.62 -43.97 14.28
CA LYS A 234 -13.02 -45.29 14.49
C LYS A 234 -13.36 -46.28 13.37
N LEU A 235 -14.33 -45.99 12.49
CA LEU A 235 -14.77 -46.85 11.40
C LEU A 235 -13.88 -46.75 10.15
N ARG A 236 -12.66 -47.27 10.22
CA ARG A 236 -11.62 -47.11 9.16
C ARG A 236 -11.94 -47.75 7.81
N TYR A 237 -12.88 -48.69 7.76
CA TYR A 237 -13.26 -49.38 6.50
C TYR A 237 -14.40 -48.68 5.75
N LEU A 238 -14.90 -47.58 6.28
CA LEU A 238 -16.09 -46.91 5.78
C LEU A 238 -15.82 -46.26 4.40
N LYS A 239 -16.66 -46.61 3.43
CA LYS A 239 -16.68 -46.06 2.07
C LYS A 239 -17.83 -45.09 1.85
N ARG A 240 -18.96 -45.29 2.53
CA ARG A 240 -20.16 -44.44 2.42
C ARG A 240 -20.65 -44.04 3.80
N LEU A 241 -20.85 -42.74 4.00
CA LEU A 241 -21.40 -42.18 5.22
C LEU A 241 -22.54 -41.22 4.87
N LYS A 242 -23.74 -41.50 5.38
CA LYS A 242 -24.92 -40.67 5.22
C LYS A 242 -25.49 -40.32 6.58
N LEU A 243 -25.49 -39.03 6.90
CA LEU A 243 -25.98 -38.49 8.15
C LEU A 243 -27.17 -37.57 7.87
N ILE A 244 -28.31 -37.85 8.50
CA ILE A 244 -29.56 -37.15 8.28
C ILE A 244 -30.10 -36.67 9.62
N ASN A 245 -30.39 -35.37 9.70
CA ASN A 245 -31.08 -34.75 10.83
C ASN A 245 -30.38 -34.98 12.20
N LEU A 246 -29.05 -35.15 12.19
CA LEU A 246 -28.24 -35.24 13.41
C LEU A 246 -27.95 -33.85 13.99
N ASN A 247 -27.78 -33.72 15.31
CA ASN A 247 -27.49 -32.44 15.95
C ASN A 247 -26.02 -32.34 16.40
N PHE A 248 -25.22 -31.55 15.68
CA PHE A 248 -23.80 -31.34 15.97
C PHE A 248 -23.49 -30.07 16.82
N LEU A 249 -24.50 -29.28 17.23
CA LEU A 249 -24.28 -27.96 17.85
C LEU A 249 -23.56 -27.98 19.21
N ASN A 250 -23.70 -29.07 19.98
CA ASN A 250 -23.19 -29.17 21.36
C ASN A 250 -21.99 -30.12 21.50
N LEU A 251 -21.34 -30.49 20.40
CA LEU A 251 -20.16 -31.35 20.48
C LEU A 251 -18.94 -30.53 20.92
N PRO A 252 -18.12 -31.06 21.84
CA PRO A 252 -16.94 -30.36 22.36
C PRO A 252 -15.91 -30.06 21.26
N ASP A 253 -15.83 -30.91 20.24
CA ASP A 253 -15.12 -30.62 18.99
C ASP A 253 -15.76 -31.39 17.82
N PRO A 254 -16.55 -30.74 16.94
CA PRO A 254 -17.10 -31.40 15.75
C PRO A 254 -16.01 -31.75 14.73
N SER A 255 -14.81 -31.16 14.84
CA SER A 255 -13.70 -31.32 13.90
C SER A 255 -13.19 -32.75 13.83
N ILE A 256 -13.28 -33.52 14.93
CA ILE A 256 -12.74 -34.88 14.99
C ILE A 256 -13.68 -35.95 14.42
N THR A 257 -14.92 -35.59 14.06
CA THR A 257 -15.97 -36.56 13.73
C THR A 257 -15.61 -37.47 12.55
N PHE A 258 -14.97 -36.92 11.51
CA PHE A 258 -14.64 -37.64 10.28
C PHE A 258 -13.15 -37.96 10.14
N TRP A 259 -12.37 -37.86 11.23
CA TRP A 259 -10.95 -38.19 11.21
C TRP A 259 -10.71 -39.67 10.93
N ASN A 260 -9.55 -39.98 10.34
CA ASN A 260 -9.12 -41.35 10.00
C ASN A 260 -10.04 -42.13 9.04
N LEU A 261 -10.96 -41.47 8.33
CA LEU A 261 -11.83 -42.09 7.33
C LEU A 261 -11.20 -42.00 5.93
N ASP A 262 -10.01 -42.58 5.78
CA ASP A 262 -9.17 -42.51 4.58
C ASP A 262 -9.80 -43.16 3.34
N ARG A 263 -10.65 -44.18 3.53
CA ARG A 263 -11.36 -44.92 2.48
C ARG A 263 -12.71 -44.33 2.09
N LEU A 264 -13.13 -43.24 2.74
CA LEU A 264 -14.45 -42.66 2.52
C LEU A 264 -14.55 -42.07 1.11
N GLN A 265 -15.54 -42.53 0.34
CA GLN A 265 -15.79 -42.11 -1.04
C GLN A 265 -17.00 -41.18 -1.13
N ILE A 266 -18.03 -41.43 -0.32
CA ILE A 266 -19.28 -40.69 -0.36
C ILE A 266 -19.61 -40.19 1.04
N LEU A 267 -19.78 -38.88 1.16
CA LEU A 267 -20.23 -38.22 2.38
C LEU A 267 -21.48 -37.40 2.09
N VAL A 268 -22.58 -37.74 2.77
CA VAL A 268 -23.86 -37.05 2.68
C VAL A 268 -24.20 -36.47 4.04
N LEU A 269 -24.34 -35.14 4.11
CA LEU A 269 -24.75 -34.41 5.31
C LEU A 269 -26.06 -33.70 5.03
N TYR A 270 -27.14 -34.19 5.64
CA TYR A 270 -28.47 -33.67 5.45
C TYR A 270 -29.00 -33.08 6.76
N ASN A 271 -29.09 -31.76 6.84
CA ASN A 271 -29.61 -30.99 7.96
C ASN A 271 -28.95 -31.32 9.31
N CYS A 272 -27.64 -31.50 9.32
CA CYS A 272 -26.87 -31.89 10.51
C CYS A 272 -26.68 -30.76 11.56
N ARG A 273 -27.44 -29.65 11.47
CA ARG A 273 -27.31 -28.45 12.31
C ARG A 273 -25.88 -27.95 12.50
N LEU A 274 -25.03 -28.10 11.48
CA LEU A 274 -23.67 -27.56 11.46
C LEU A 274 -23.74 -26.09 11.08
N ASN A 275 -23.11 -25.21 11.88
CA ASN A 275 -23.00 -23.79 11.53
C ASN A 275 -21.80 -23.54 10.59
N ILE A 276 -20.74 -24.34 10.73
CA ILE A 276 -19.49 -24.20 9.98
C ILE A 276 -18.94 -25.56 9.59
N LEU A 277 -18.44 -25.68 8.35
CA LEU A 277 -17.61 -26.79 7.90
C LEU A 277 -16.15 -26.34 7.87
N THR A 278 -15.31 -26.98 8.67
CA THR A 278 -13.89 -26.62 8.78
C THR A 278 -13.00 -27.57 8.00
N LYS A 279 -11.84 -27.09 7.52
CA LYS A 279 -10.81 -27.92 6.86
C LYS A 279 -10.33 -29.06 7.75
N ALA A 280 -10.32 -28.86 9.07
CA ALA A 280 -9.95 -29.87 10.04
C ALA A 280 -10.90 -31.08 10.04
N MET A 281 -12.20 -30.89 9.73
CA MET A 281 -13.16 -32.00 9.64
C MET A 281 -12.84 -32.97 8.51
N PHE A 282 -12.22 -32.50 7.42
CA PHE A 282 -12.03 -33.29 6.19
C PHE A 282 -10.56 -33.67 5.95
N ARG A 283 -9.67 -33.43 6.93
CA ARG A 283 -8.19 -33.54 6.79
C ARG A 283 -7.72 -34.86 6.16
N ASP A 284 -8.32 -35.97 6.55
CA ASP A 284 -7.88 -37.33 6.17
C ASP A 284 -8.73 -37.94 5.05
N LEU A 285 -9.69 -37.20 4.48
CA LEU A 285 -10.65 -37.72 3.50
C LEU A 285 -10.09 -37.71 2.06
N HIS A 286 -8.92 -38.32 1.87
CA HIS A 286 -8.19 -38.28 0.61
C HIS A 286 -8.90 -39.03 -0.53
N SER A 287 -9.74 -40.02 -0.22
CA SER A 287 -10.48 -40.82 -1.20
C SER A 287 -11.87 -40.28 -1.53
N LEU A 288 -12.26 -39.12 -0.99
CA LEU A 288 -13.63 -38.62 -1.13
C LEU A 288 -13.92 -38.18 -2.56
N GLU A 289 -14.94 -38.79 -3.16
CA GLU A 289 -15.36 -38.54 -4.54
C GLU A 289 -16.62 -37.67 -4.61
N LEU A 290 -17.55 -37.84 -3.67
CA LEU A 290 -18.83 -37.15 -3.65
C LEU A 290 -19.12 -36.57 -2.27
N LEU A 291 -19.36 -35.26 -2.24
CA LEU A 291 -19.87 -34.55 -1.07
C LEU A 291 -21.28 -34.02 -1.36
N HIS A 292 -22.27 -34.41 -0.57
CA HIS A 292 -23.64 -33.90 -0.68
C HIS A 292 -24.02 -33.17 0.59
N LEU A 293 -24.41 -31.90 0.43
CA LEU A 293 -24.79 -31.00 1.51
C LEU A 293 -26.25 -30.57 1.34
N TYR A 294 -27.01 -30.65 2.42
CA TYR A 294 -28.32 -30.03 2.58
C TYR A 294 -28.38 -29.38 3.96
N SER A 295 -28.82 -28.13 4.06
CA SER A 295 -28.94 -27.44 5.35
C SER A 295 -30.05 -26.40 5.34
N GLU A 296 -30.96 -26.50 6.30
CA GLU A 296 -32.01 -25.52 6.52
C GLU A 296 -31.52 -24.26 7.26
N LYS A 297 -30.38 -24.38 7.95
CA LYS A 297 -29.73 -23.27 8.67
C LYS A 297 -28.56 -22.71 7.85
N PRO A 298 -28.22 -21.41 8.03
CA PRO A 298 -27.07 -20.81 7.38
C PRO A 298 -25.78 -21.60 7.67
N LEU A 299 -25.17 -22.15 6.61
CA LEU A 299 -23.92 -22.90 6.66
C LEU A 299 -22.76 -22.03 6.18
N ILE A 300 -21.67 -22.01 6.95
CA ILE A 300 -20.42 -21.32 6.59
C ILE A 300 -19.40 -22.36 6.14
N LEU A 301 -18.74 -22.11 5.01
CA LEU A 301 -17.65 -22.96 4.51
C LEU A 301 -16.31 -22.28 4.80
N GLN A 302 -15.41 -22.97 5.50
CA GLN A 302 -14.06 -22.45 5.75
C GLN A 302 -13.23 -22.45 4.46
N ASP A 303 -12.47 -21.37 4.25
CA ASP A 303 -11.55 -21.23 3.13
C ASP A 303 -10.56 -22.40 2.99
N GLY A 304 -10.35 -22.86 1.75
CA GLY A 304 -9.44 -23.95 1.41
C GLY A 304 -9.83 -25.33 1.98
N MET A 305 -11.08 -25.54 2.43
CA MET A 305 -11.49 -26.85 2.97
C MET A 305 -11.46 -27.97 1.92
N PHE A 306 -11.69 -27.65 0.65
CA PHE A 306 -11.67 -28.63 -0.45
C PHE A 306 -10.26 -29.12 -0.80
N ASP A 307 -9.20 -28.44 -0.37
CA ASP A 307 -7.81 -28.89 -0.57
C ASP A 307 -7.54 -30.24 0.11
N ALA A 308 -8.28 -30.56 1.17
CA ALA A 308 -8.15 -31.82 1.89
C ALA A 308 -8.68 -33.04 1.09
N MET A 309 -9.46 -32.79 0.03
CA MET A 309 -10.16 -33.79 -0.78
C MET A 309 -9.75 -33.68 -2.26
N PRO A 310 -8.52 -34.12 -2.63
CA PRO A 310 -7.95 -33.87 -3.96
C PRO A 310 -8.63 -34.67 -5.10
N VAL A 311 -9.35 -35.75 -4.78
CA VAL A 311 -9.98 -36.66 -5.77
C VAL A 311 -11.49 -36.37 -5.92
N LEU A 312 -11.96 -35.24 -5.40
CA LEU A 312 -13.37 -34.87 -5.40
C LEU A 312 -13.91 -34.74 -6.84
N LYS A 313 -14.93 -35.53 -7.18
CA LYS A 313 -15.56 -35.56 -8.50
C LYS A 313 -16.79 -34.67 -8.56
N ALA A 314 -17.58 -34.63 -7.49
CA ALA A 314 -18.82 -33.85 -7.46
C ALA A 314 -19.12 -33.30 -6.06
N VAL A 315 -19.66 -32.07 -6.03
CA VAL A 315 -20.26 -31.46 -4.84
C VAL A 315 -21.72 -31.17 -5.15
N VAL A 316 -22.61 -31.84 -4.43
CA VAL A 316 -24.06 -31.66 -4.56
C VAL A 316 -24.53 -30.76 -3.45
N ILE A 317 -25.12 -29.61 -3.81
CA ILE A 317 -25.61 -28.64 -2.84
C ILE A 317 -27.11 -28.54 -3.05
N GLU A 318 -27.89 -29.04 -2.10
CA GLU A 318 -29.33 -29.09 -2.23
C GLU A 318 -29.96 -28.20 -1.16
N ARG A 319 -30.60 -27.10 -1.60
CA ARG A 319 -31.27 -26.13 -0.72
C ARG A 319 -30.43 -25.71 0.50
N VAL A 320 -29.13 -25.50 0.30
CA VAL A 320 -28.25 -24.99 1.35
C VAL A 320 -28.45 -23.49 1.44
N VAL A 321 -28.79 -23.04 2.65
CA VAL A 321 -28.80 -21.63 2.96
C VAL A 321 -27.39 -21.22 3.37
N PHE A 322 -26.78 -20.28 2.64
CA PHE A 322 -25.49 -19.69 3.01
C PHE A 322 -25.67 -18.38 3.77
N ARG A 323 -24.61 -17.83 4.38
CA ARG A 323 -24.59 -16.42 4.77
C ARG A 323 -24.17 -15.56 3.57
N CYS A 324 -24.85 -14.44 3.33
CA CYS A 324 -24.45 -13.52 2.25
C CYS A 324 -23.30 -12.61 2.70
N ASP A 325 -22.12 -13.15 2.99
CA ASP A 325 -20.92 -12.37 3.30
C ASP A 325 -19.75 -12.75 2.38
N CYS A 326 -18.69 -11.94 2.36
CA CYS A 326 -17.54 -12.22 1.50
C CYS A 326 -16.64 -13.35 1.98
N GLN A 327 -17.04 -14.09 3.02
CA GLN A 327 -16.32 -15.29 3.43
C GLN A 327 -16.59 -16.48 2.50
N ALA A 328 -17.68 -16.46 1.72
CA ALA A 328 -18.01 -17.53 0.77
C ALA A 328 -17.50 -17.24 -0.66
N ASP A 329 -16.82 -16.11 -0.89
CA ASP A 329 -16.36 -15.70 -2.23
C ASP A 329 -15.36 -16.69 -2.83
N TRP A 330 -14.41 -17.16 -2.01
CA TRP A 330 -13.44 -18.21 -2.40
C TRP A 330 -14.12 -19.48 -2.92
N PHE A 331 -15.31 -19.84 -2.40
CA PHE A 331 -16.04 -21.02 -2.82
C PHE A 331 -16.64 -20.83 -4.21
N LEU A 332 -17.14 -19.62 -4.52
CA LEU A 332 -17.64 -19.29 -5.85
C LEU A 332 -16.52 -19.29 -6.88
N GLU A 333 -15.36 -18.72 -6.54
CA GLU A 333 -14.16 -18.75 -7.37
C GLU A 333 -13.66 -20.20 -7.58
N TRP A 334 -13.60 -20.99 -6.50
CA TRP A 334 -13.26 -22.41 -6.56
C TRP A 334 -14.24 -23.19 -7.44
N ALA A 335 -15.54 -22.96 -7.32
CA ALA A 335 -16.57 -23.66 -8.09
C ALA A 335 -16.48 -23.39 -9.60
N GLN A 336 -15.95 -22.23 -10.01
CA GLN A 336 -15.73 -21.89 -11.41
C GLN A 336 -14.43 -22.50 -11.96
N ASN A 337 -13.39 -22.61 -11.12
CA ASN A 337 -12.04 -23.03 -11.54
C ASN A 337 -11.77 -24.52 -11.32
N THR A 338 -12.60 -25.21 -10.53
CA THR A 338 -12.41 -26.63 -10.21
C THR A 338 -12.80 -27.55 -11.37
N ARG A 339 -12.22 -28.76 -11.39
CA ARG A 339 -12.66 -29.87 -12.27
C ARG A 339 -13.85 -30.62 -11.70
N ALA A 340 -14.13 -30.47 -10.41
CA ALA A 340 -15.25 -31.12 -9.75
C ALA A 340 -16.58 -30.51 -10.21
N LYS A 341 -17.61 -31.33 -10.42
CA LYS A 341 -18.92 -30.83 -10.82
C LYS A 341 -19.68 -30.30 -9.60
N VAL A 342 -19.95 -29.00 -9.55
CA VAL A 342 -20.82 -28.40 -8.53
C VAL A 342 -22.27 -28.40 -9.03
N ILE A 343 -23.13 -29.16 -8.38
CA ILE A 343 -24.51 -29.40 -8.80
C ILE A 343 -25.46 -28.48 -8.01
N ASN A 344 -26.44 -27.90 -8.70
CA ASN A 344 -27.49 -27.00 -8.18
C ASN A 344 -27.00 -25.66 -7.60
N LEU A 345 -25.77 -25.21 -7.90
CA LEU A 345 -25.24 -23.91 -7.40
C LEU A 345 -26.14 -22.69 -7.72
N PRO A 346 -26.75 -22.53 -8.91
CA PRO A 346 -27.55 -21.35 -9.23
C PRO A 346 -28.85 -21.24 -8.42
N GLU A 347 -29.36 -22.37 -7.91
CA GLU A 347 -30.61 -22.45 -7.15
C GLU A 347 -30.42 -22.12 -5.65
N GLN A 348 -29.18 -21.90 -5.21
CA GLN A 348 -28.86 -21.68 -3.81
C GLN A 348 -29.24 -20.28 -3.34
N GLN A 349 -29.60 -20.21 -2.05
CA GLN A 349 -30.02 -19.00 -1.38
C GLN A 349 -29.02 -18.63 -0.29
N CYS A 350 -28.91 -17.34 0.00
CA CYS A 350 -28.16 -16.85 1.14
C CYS A 350 -29.03 -15.94 2.01
N VAL A 351 -28.66 -15.78 3.28
CA VAL A 351 -29.34 -14.89 4.23
C VAL A 351 -28.47 -13.68 4.57
N TRP A 352 -29.04 -12.48 4.40
CA TRP A 352 -28.50 -11.20 4.88
C TRP A 352 -29.55 -10.49 5.72
N ARG A 353 -29.24 -10.15 6.98
CA ARG A 353 -30.20 -9.45 7.88
C ARG A 353 -31.63 -10.04 7.84
N TYR A 354 -31.73 -11.37 7.93
CA TYR A 354 -32.98 -12.16 7.88
C TYR A 354 -33.71 -12.25 6.53
N GLN A 355 -33.21 -11.60 5.48
CA GLN A 355 -33.77 -11.71 4.13
C GLN A 355 -33.09 -12.85 3.36
N LYS A 356 -33.90 -13.70 2.72
CA LYS A 356 -33.42 -14.73 1.78
C LYS A 356 -33.23 -14.10 0.41
N LEU A 357 -32.02 -14.20 -0.11
CA LEU A 357 -31.60 -13.65 -1.40
C LEU A 357 -30.98 -14.77 -2.25
N ASN A 358 -30.92 -14.58 -3.57
CA ASN A 358 -30.21 -15.51 -4.44
C ASN A 358 -28.69 -15.36 -4.21
N LEU A 359 -27.98 -16.47 -3.98
CA LEU A 359 -26.56 -16.44 -3.60
C LEU A 359 -25.70 -15.74 -4.65
N LEU A 360 -25.75 -16.21 -5.90
CA LEU A 360 -24.83 -15.78 -6.96
C LEU A 360 -24.96 -14.28 -7.25
N SER A 361 -26.19 -13.82 -7.50
CA SER A 361 -26.47 -12.41 -7.82
C SER A 361 -26.21 -11.45 -6.66
N THR A 362 -26.28 -11.94 -5.42
CA THR A 362 -26.05 -11.12 -4.23
C THR A 362 -24.56 -11.02 -3.93
N MET A 363 -23.83 -12.14 -4.03
CA MET A 363 -22.39 -12.17 -3.81
C MET A 363 -21.62 -11.37 -4.86
N GLU A 364 -22.05 -11.44 -6.13
CA GLU A 364 -21.50 -10.60 -7.20
C GLU A 364 -21.60 -9.10 -6.88
N LYS A 365 -22.66 -8.66 -6.19
CA LYS A 365 -22.84 -7.26 -5.78
C LYS A 365 -22.13 -6.90 -4.48
N LEU A 366 -22.15 -7.79 -3.49
CA LEU A 366 -21.56 -7.53 -2.16
C LEU A 366 -20.04 -7.66 -2.15
N CYS A 367 -19.49 -8.60 -2.92
CA CYS A 367 -18.08 -8.97 -2.89
C CYS A 367 -17.32 -8.55 -4.14
N GLN A 368 -17.87 -7.60 -4.90
CA GLN A 368 -17.04 -6.74 -5.73
C GLN A 368 -16.04 -6.01 -4.83
N THR A 369 -14.91 -6.66 -4.57
CA THR A 369 -13.65 -5.98 -4.30
C THR A 369 -13.31 -5.30 -5.59
N ASP A 370 -13.91 -4.13 -5.77
CA ASP A 370 -13.78 -3.38 -6.98
C ASP A 370 -12.30 -3.00 -7.07
N ARG A 371 -11.54 -3.76 -7.85
CA ARG A 371 -10.12 -3.50 -8.09
C ARG A 371 -9.94 -2.05 -8.53
N GLN A 372 -10.97 -1.50 -9.19
CA GLN A 372 -11.11 -0.09 -9.52
C GLN A 372 -11.21 0.80 -8.27
N TYR A 373 -11.97 0.44 -7.24
CA TYR A 373 -12.05 1.16 -5.96
C TYR A 373 -10.75 1.08 -5.14
N LEU A 374 -10.08 -0.07 -5.11
CA LEU A 374 -8.76 -0.18 -4.46
C LEU A 374 -7.69 0.64 -5.20
N CYS A 375 -7.69 0.60 -6.54
CA CYS A 375 -6.84 1.48 -7.34
C CYS A 375 -7.21 2.96 -7.14
N TYR A 376 -8.49 3.30 -7.04
CA TYR A 376 -8.97 4.65 -6.73
C TYR A 376 -8.45 5.12 -5.37
N LEU A 377 -8.62 4.33 -4.31
CA LEU A 377 -8.07 4.64 -2.98
C LEU A 377 -6.54 4.80 -3.02
N GLY A 378 -5.82 3.94 -3.75
CA GLY A 378 -4.38 4.06 -3.93
C GLY A 378 -3.97 5.36 -4.63
N THR A 379 -4.64 5.70 -5.72
CA THR A 379 -4.37 6.95 -6.48
C THR A 379 -4.72 8.19 -5.68
N VAL A 380 -5.84 8.20 -4.95
CA VAL A 380 -6.24 9.33 -4.09
C VAL A 380 -5.21 9.54 -2.97
N ASN A 381 -4.78 8.48 -2.28
CA ASN A 381 -3.77 8.60 -1.23
C ASN A 381 -2.41 9.07 -1.77
N LEU A 382 -1.99 8.57 -2.94
CA LEU A 382 -0.76 9.02 -3.60
C LEU A 382 -0.83 10.50 -3.97
N ILE A 383 -1.94 10.94 -4.56
CA ILE A 383 -2.16 12.35 -4.92
C ILE A 383 -2.20 13.22 -3.66
N SER A 384 -2.89 12.80 -2.60
CA SER A 384 -2.91 13.52 -1.32
C SER A 384 -1.52 13.63 -0.69
N LEU A 385 -0.72 12.56 -0.72
CA LEU A 385 0.64 12.57 -0.20
C LEU A 385 1.55 13.50 -1.01
N LEU A 386 1.43 13.48 -2.35
CA LEU A 386 2.15 14.41 -3.22
C LEU A 386 1.75 15.87 -2.94
N LEU A 387 0.46 16.16 -2.78
CA LEU A 387 -0.02 17.50 -2.42
C LEU A 387 0.49 17.95 -1.05
N VAL A 388 0.44 17.09 -0.03
CA VAL A 388 0.97 17.42 1.31
C VAL A 388 2.48 17.62 1.27
N SER A 389 3.22 16.83 0.49
CA SER A 389 4.67 17.01 0.32
C SER A 389 5.01 18.34 -0.36
N ALA A 390 4.26 18.72 -1.40
CA ALA A 390 4.43 20.00 -2.08
C ALA A 390 4.04 21.19 -1.18
N LEU A 391 2.95 21.07 -0.42
CA LEU A 391 2.51 22.09 0.52
C LEU A 391 3.46 22.22 1.71
N SER A 392 3.97 21.12 2.27
CA SER A 392 4.97 21.15 3.34
C SER A 392 6.32 21.68 2.84
N TYR A 393 6.72 21.37 1.61
CA TYR A 393 7.86 22.05 1.00
C TYR A 393 7.58 23.56 0.85
N ARG A 394 6.40 23.98 0.42
CA ARG A 394 6.10 25.41 0.23
C ARG A 394 5.91 26.20 1.54
N PHE A 395 5.28 25.59 2.54
CA PHE A 395 4.80 26.23 3.78
C PHE A 395 5.57 25.83 5.03
N ALA A 396 6.30 24.71 5.05
CA ALA A 396 7.13 24.32 6.19
C ALA A 396 8.62 24.57 5.92
N TYR A 397 9.15 24.24 4.73
CA TYR A 397 10.56 24.46 4.44
C TYR A 397 10.95 25.94 4.54
N TRP A 398 10.18 26.86 3.95
CA TRP A 398 10.51 28.29 3.97
C TRP A 398 10.45 28.89 5.38
N PRO A 399 9.39 28.67 6.18
CA PRO A 399 9.36 29.15 7.56
C PRO A 399 10.33 28.41 8.47
N CYS A 400 10.61 27.12 8.27
CA CYS A 400 11.63 26.39 9.03
C CYS A 400 13.03 26.90 8.69
N MET A 401 13.34 27.22 7.43
CA MET A 401 14.60 27.85 7.07
C MET A 401 14.71 29.24 7.69
N VAL A 402 13.66 30.07 7.60
CA VAL A 402 13.63 31.38 8.26
C VAL A 402 13.75 31.24 9.78
N LEU A 403 13.11 30.23 10.38
CA LEU A 403 13.21 29.91 11.81
C LEU A 403 14.60 29.41 12.15
N ILE A 404 15.26 28.60 11.32
CA ILE A 404 16.65 28.16 11.50
C ILE A 404 17.59 29.35 11.41
N PHE A 405 17.42 30.26 10.45
CA PHE A 405 18.23 31.49 10.37
C PHE A 405 17.96 32.44 11.55
N ARG A 406 16.71 32.56 12.00
CA ARG A 406 16.34 33.34 13.19
C ARG A 406 16.83 32.68 14.47
N LEU A 407 16.77 31.36 14.58
CA LEU A 407 17.26 30.57 15.71
C LEU A 407 18.77 30.59 15.73
N ARG A 408 19.47 30.49 14.59
CA ARG A 408 20.91 30.69 14.45
C ARG A 408 21.31 32.11 14.88
N GLY A 409 20.58 33.13 14.41
CA GLY A 409 20.77 34.51 14.88
C GLY A 409 20.43 34.72 16.37
N TYR A 410 19.45 33.98 16.92
CA TYR A 410 19.06 34.04 18.33
C TYR A 410 20.00 33.24 19.24
N THR A 411 20.49 32.08 18.80
CA THR A 411 21.51 31.28 19.49
C THR A 411 22.84 32.01 19.41
N GLU A 412 23.23 32.60 18.29
CA GLU A 412 24.40 33.49 18.22
C GLU A 412 24.26 34.73 19.12
N ARG A 413 23.05 35.28 19.32
CA ARG A 413 22.86 36.42 20.25
C ARG A 413 22.77 36.02 21.74
N LYS A 414 22.16 34.88 22.06
CA LYS A 414 21.88 34.44 23.45
C LYS A 414 22.93 33.44 23.96
N PHE A 415 23.26 32.44 23.14
CA PHE A 415 24.44 31.61 23.37
C PHE A 415 25.73 32.37 23.00
N GLY A 416 25.81 33.27 22.02
CA GLY A 416 27.08 34.02 21.82
C GLY A 416 27.54 34.91 22.98
N LYS A 417 26.70 35.16 24.00
CA LYS A 417 27.09 35.76 25.30
C LYS A 417 27.32 34.74 26.45
N ALA A 418 26.72 33.56 26.38
CA ALA A 418 26.85 32.48 27.39
C ALA A 418 27.89 31.41 26.98
N TRP A 419 27.91 31.04 25.70
CA TRP A 419 28.93 30.29 24.97
C TRP A 419 30.28 31.04 24.98
N ARG A 420 30.30 32.39 24.94
CA ARG A 420 31.51 33.19 25.24
C ARG A 420 32.09 32.94 26.64
N ARG A 421 31.25 32.59 27.62
CA ARG A 421 31.66 32.31 29.01
C ARG A 421 31.83 30.81 29.32
N ARG A 422 31.26 29.92 28.51
CA ARG A 422 31.31 28.46 28.71
C ARG A 422 32.33 27.73 27.81
N ARG A 423 32.69 28.32 26.66
CA ARG A 423 33.87 27.93 25.83
C ARG A 423 35.20 28.30 26.51
N GLN A 424 35.16 29.05 27.61
CA GLN A 424 36.34 29.54 28.33
C GLN A 424 36.79 28.64 29.50
N ARG A 425 36.06 27.56 29.85
CA ARG A 425 36.33 26.80 31.09
C ARG A 425 36.31 25.27 31.03
N HIS A 426 35.89 24.65 29.94
CA HIS A 426 36.03 23.21 29.75
C HIS A 426 36.32 22.96 28.27
N ARG A 427 37.50 22.42 27.95
CA ARG A 427 37.92 22.00 26.61
C ARG A 427 38.37 23.16 25.69
N GLY A 428 39.62 23.61 25.71
CA GLY A 428 40.76 22.98 26.39
C GLY A 428 41.07 21.60 25.83
N ASP A 429 41.06 21.47 24.51
CA ASP A 429 42.10 20.82 23.69
C ASP A 429 41.66 20.98 22.24
N GLU A 430 42.62 21.28 21.37
CA GLU A 430 42.48 21.79 19.99
C GLU A 430 42.44 23.31 19.92
N LEU A 431 43.66 23.85 19.90
CA LEU A 431 43.98 25.17 19.41
C LEU A 431 43.28 25.40 18.05
N GLU A 432 42.58 26.53 17.92
CA GLU A 432 42.44 27.19 16.63
C GLU A 432 43.87 27.56 16.19
N VAL A 433 44.55 26.62 15.56
CA VAL A 433 45.70 26.90 14.71
C VAL A 433 45.10 27.72 13.57
N GLU A 434 45.50 28.98 13.44
CA GLU A 434 45.59 29.58 12.12
C GLU A 434 46.32 28.54 11.28
N GLU A 435 45.61 27.75 10.47
CA GLU A 435 46.24 26.77 9.59
C GLU A 435 47.10 27.57 8.63
N ASP A 436 48.37 27.73 9.01
CA ASP A 436 49.45 28.07 8.12
C ASP A 436 49.32 27.13 6.94
N MET A 437 48.75 27.63 5.83
CA MET A 437 48.60 26.83 4.63
C MET A 437 49.97 26.25 4.31
N LYS A 438 50.03 24.90 4.30
CA LYS A 438 51.28 24.14 4.23
C LYS A 438 52.04 24.48 2.95
N TYR A 439 51.29 24.80 1.89
CA TYR A 439 51.81 25.12 0.57
C TYR A 439 51.19 26.40 0.00
N ASP A 440 51.97 27.11 -0.81
CA ASP A 440 51.50 28.29 -1.54
C ASP A 440 50.73 27.88 -2.80
N ALA A 441 51.10 26.76 -3.42
CA ALA A 441 50.34 26.18 -4.52
C ALA A 441 50.42 24.64 -4.58
N PHE A 442 49.30 24.00 -4.89
CA PHE A 442 49.25 22.60 -5.30
C PHE A 442 49.42 22.50 -6.81
N VAL A 443 50.32 21.65 -7.30
CA VAL A 443 50.55 21.45 -8.74
C VAL A 443 49.94 20.13 -9.20
N SER A 444 48.98 20.24 -10.10
CA SER A 444 48.35 19.13 -10.79
C SER A 444 48.98 18.99 -12.18
N PHE A 445 49.60 17.85 -12.46
CA PHE A 445 50.29 17.56 -13.73
C PHE A 445 50.13 16.08 -14.12
N SER A 446 50.43 15.73 -15.37
CA SER A 446 50.44 14.33 -15.80
C SER A 446 51.78 13.68 -15.47
N HIS A 447 51.80 12.38 -15.15
CA HIS A 447 53.05 11.64 -14.96
C HIS A 447 54.02 11.77 -16.17
N ARG A 448 53.52 11.96 -17.39
CA ARG A 448 54.42 12.17 -18.55
C ARG A 448 55.04 13.56 -18.62
N ASP A 449 54.46 14.54 -17.95
CA ASP A 449 54.96 15.92 -17.85
C ASP A 449 55.82 16.13 -16.60
N GLU A 450 56.05 15.05 -15.83
CA GLU A 450 56.81 15.05 -14.58
C GLU A 450 58.23 15.60 -14.76
N ALA A 451 58.92 15.22 -15.84
CA ALA A 451 60.27 15.70 -16.10
C ALA A 451 60.32 17.24 -16.16
N TRP A 452 59.38 17.87 -16.87
CA TRP A 452 59.30 19.33 -16.93
C TRP A 452 58.95 19.96 -15.57
N VAL A 453 58.06 19.32 -14.80
CA VAL A 453 57.67 19.84 -13.48
C VAL A 453 58.83 19.79 -12.47
N PHE A 454 59.59 18.70 -12.44
CA PHE A 454 60.69 18.55 -11.49
C PHE A 454 62.00 19.21 -11.94
N GLU A 455 62.26 19.29 -13.25
CA GLU A 455 63.51 19.88 -13.77
C GLU A 455 63.40 21.38 -14.06
N GLU A 456 62.22 21.89 -14.41
CA GLU A 456 62.01 23.30 -14.75
C GLU A 456 61.15 24.05 -13.72
N LEU A 457 59.93 23.57 -13.43
CA LEU A 457 58.95 24.30 -12.62
C LEU A 457 59.34 24.41 -11.14
N ALA A 458 59.60 23.27 -10.48
CA ALA A 458 59.90 23.20 -9.07
C ALA A 458 61.18 23.99 -8.70
N PRO A 459 62.35 23.78 -9.33
CA PRO A 459 63.56 24.51 -8.96
C PRO A 459 63.45 26.02 -9.22
N ARG A 460 62.71 26.46 -10.25
CA ARG A 460 62.48 27.89 -10.55
C ARG A 460 61.60 28.59 -9.52
N LEU A 461 60.68 27.89 -8.87
CA LEU A 461 59.72 28.47 -7.92
C LEU A 461 60.13 28.25 -6.45
N GLU A 462 60.77 27.12 -6.12
CA GLU A 462 61.20 26.79 -4.76
C GLU A 462 62.62 27.32 -4.45
N GLU A 463 63.55 27.24 -5.40
CA GLU A 463 64.99 27.51 -5.13
C GLU A 463 65.50 28.84 -5.71
N GLN A 464 65.17 29.15 -6.97
CA GLN A 464 65.77 30.26 -7.73
C GLN A 464 64.96 31.57 -7.70
N GLY A 465 63.76 31.61 -7.09
CA GLY A 465 62.85 32.77 -7.10
C GLY A 465 62.74 33.52 -5.76
N GLN A 466 62.45 34.83 -5.82
CA GLN A 466 62.00 35.63 -4.67
C GLN A 466 60.57 36.17 -4.94
N PRO A 467 59.60 35.99 -4.01
CA PRO A 467 59.68 35.17 -2.80
C PRO A 467 59.74 33.66 -3.10
N ARG A 468 60.34 32.87 -2.21
CA ARG A 468 60.36 31.40 -2.30
C ARG A 468 58.96 30.85 -2.02
N LEU A 469 58.47 29.99 -2.91
CA LEU A 469 57.14 29.39 -2.80
C LEU A 469 57.26 27.93 -2.42
N ARG A 470 56.36 27.43 -1.57
CA ARG A 470 56.25 26.01 -1.20
C ARG A 470 55.22 25.32 -2.10
N LEU A 471 55.65 24.35 -2.89
CA LEU A 471 54.75 23.61 -3.78
C LEU A 471 54.40 22.24 -3.22
N CYS A 472 53.15 21.81 -3.45
CA CYS A 472 52.71 20.43 -3.20
C CYS A 472 52.67 19.66 -4.52
N LEU A 473 53.45 18.58 -4.61
CA LEU A 473 53.56 17.70 -5.78
C LEU A 473 53.13 16.27 -5.41
N HIS A 474 52.23 15.67 -6.18
CA HIS A 474 51.65 14.37 -5.84
C HIS A 474 52.67 13.21 -5.80
N ASN A 475 53.73 13.25 -6.61
CA ASN A 475 54.77 12.21 -6.59
C ASN A 475 55.76 12.34 -5.41
N ARG A 476 55.80 13.50 -4.75
CA ARG A 476 56.73 13.80 -3.65
C ARG A 476 56.03 13.79 -2.29
N ASP A 477 54.84 14.38 -2.22
CA ASP A 477 54.23 14.83 -0.96
C ASP A 477 52.99 14.00 -0.54
N PHE A 478 52.54 13.02 -1.33
CA PHE A 478 51.40 12.16 -0.99
C PHE A 478 51.78 11.09 0.03
N GLU A 479 50.88 10.86 0.98
CA GLU A 479 51.08 9.86 2.02
C GLU A 479 50.79 8.44 1.48
N VAL A 480 51.79 7.56 1.59
CA VAL A 480 51.70 6.17 1.15
C VAL A 480 50.72 5.41 2.04
N GLY A 481 49.67 4.84 1.44
CA GLY A 481 48.62 4.08 2.12
C GLY A 481 47.28 4.81 2.27
N LYS A 482 47.24 6.13 2.01
CA LYS A 482 46.01 6.92 1.94
C LYS A 482 45.41 6.87 0.52
N GLY A 483 44.08 6.94 0.41
CA GLY A 483 43.40 6.97 -0.88
C GLY A 483 43.87 8.14 -1.75
N ILE A 484 44.14 7.89 -3.03
CA ILE A 484 44.66 8.94 -3.96
C ILE A 484 43.71 10.15 -4.00
N VAL A 485 42.40 9.91 -3.98
CA VAL A 485 41.38 10.98 -3.98
C VAL A 485 41.44 11.83 -2.70
N ASP A 486 41.69 11.21 -1.55
CA ASP A 486 41.80 11.93 -0.27
C ASP A 486 43.09 12.74 -0.19
N ASN A 487 44.20 12.19 -0.71
CA ASN A 487 45.47 12.90 -0.87
C ASN A 487 45.32 14.14 -1.77
N ILE A 488 44.59 14.01 -2.88
CA ILE A 488 44.27 15.13 -3.80
C ILE A 488 43.45 16.20 -3.09
N ALA A 489 42.35 15.80 -2.44
CA ALA A 489 41.46 16.74 -1.78
C ALA A 489 42.20 17.53 -0.70
N GLU A 490 42.94 16.84 0.17
CA GLU A 490 43.74 17.47 1.22
C GLU A 490 44.83 18.39 0.67
N SER A 491 45.47 18.04 -0.45
CA SER A 491 46.47 18.89 -1.11
C SER A 491 45.87 20.18 -1.67
N ILE A 492 44.63 20.12 -2.18
CA ILE A 492 43.88 21.31 -2.61
C ILE A 492 43.45 22.15 -1.39
N TYR A 493 43.01 21.51 -0.29
CA TYR A 493 42.61 22.20 0.94
C TYR A 493 43.77 22.87 1.68
N SER A 494 44.96 22.26 1.66
CA SER A 494 46.18 22.75 2.33
C SER A 494 47.01 23.75 1.51
N SER A 495 46.54 24.13 0.31
CA SER A 495 47.23 25.05 -0.60
C SER A 495 46.44 26.34 -0.87
N ARG A 496 47.12 27.49 -0.94
CA ARG A 496 46.49 28.80 -1.25
C ARG A 496 45.94 28.89 -2.68
N ARG A 497 46.60 28.21 -3.60
CA ARG A 497 46.29 28.18 -5.04
C ARG A 497 46.39 26.76 -5.58
N THR A 498 45.71 26.47 -6.69
CA THR A 498 45.90 25.22 -7.45
C THR A 498 46.38 25.60 -8.84
N MET A 499 47.46 24.98 -9.28
CA MET A 499 48.09 25.20 -10.57
C MET A 499 47.97 23.92 -11.40
N CYS A 500 47.37 24.02 -12.57
CA CYS A 500 47.20 22.89 -13.47
C CYS A 500 48.10 23.06 -14.70
N VAL A 501 49.02 22.11 -14.89
CA VAL A 501 49.94 22.05 -16.03
C VAL A 501 49.28 21.21 -17.12
N LEU A 502 48.73 21.90 -18.12
CA LEU A 502 47.93 21.35 -19.20
C LEU A 502 48.78 20.96 -20.40
N SER A 503 48.69 19.68 -20.75
CA SER A 503 49.12 19.07 -22.01
C SER A 503 47.97 18.21 -22.55
N ARG A 504 48.05 17.74 -23.80
CA ARG A 504 47.13 16.74 -24.35
C ARG A 504 47.16 15.45 -23.56
N GLN A 505 48.29 15.13 -22.92
CA GLN A 505 48.40 13.96 -22.05
C GLN A 505 47.71 14.18 -20.71
N TYR A 506 47.77 15.39 -20.16
CA TYR A 506 47.00 15.78 -18.96
C TYR A 506 45.49 15.62 -19.20
N LEU A 507 44.98 16.09 -20.34
CA LEU A 507 43.55 15.98 -20.69
C LEU A 507 43.08 14.53 -20.90
N ARG A 508 43.99 13.60 -21.20
CA ARG A 508 43.70 12.16 -21.35
C ARG A 508 43.84 11.37 -20.06
N SER A 509 44.34 11.98 -18.98
CA SER A 509 44.52 11.31 -17.69
C SER A 509 43.25 11.41 -16.85
N ASP A 510 42.70 10.25 -16.48
CA ASP A 510 41.50 10.17 -15.63
C ASP A 510 41.71 10.85 -14.27
N TRP A 511 42.91 10.75 -13.69
CA TRP A 511 43.26 11.37 -12.41
C TRP A 511 43.34 12.90 -12.50
N CYS A 512 43.95 13.42 -13.55
CA CYS A 512 44.06 14.86 -13.79
C CYS A 512 42.67 15.49 -14.04
N SER A 513 41.74 14.74 -14.64
CA SER A 513 40.36 15.19 -14.83
C SER A 513 39.58 15.33 -13.50
N LEU A 514 39.89 14.47 -12.52
CA LEU A 514 39.28 14.50 -11.18
C LEU A 514 39.80 15.69 -10.37
N GLU A 515 41.13 15.87 -10.31
CA GLU A 515 41.80 17.00 -9.66
C GLU A 515 41.28 18.35 -10.18
N MET A 516 41.22 18.49 -11.50
CA MET A 516 40.68 19.68 -12.16
C MET A 516 39.21 19.92 -11.81
N ARG A 517 38.39 18.86 -11.77
CA ARG A 517 36.96 18.98 -11.44
C ARG A 517 36.75 19.43 -9.99
N MET A 518 37.57 18.95 -9.06
CA MET A 518 37.55 19.35 -7.64
C MET A 518 38.00 20.81 -7.47
N ALA A 519 39.11 21.20 -8.09
CA ALA A 519 39.61 22.57 -8.03
C ALA A 519 38.63 23.58 -8.68
N THR A 520 38.02 23.22 -9.81
CA THR A 520 37.01 24.07 -10.49
C THR A 520 35.73 24.20 -9.68
N TYR A 521 35.31 23.14 -8.99
CA TYR A 521 34.13 23.17 -8.11
C TYR A 521 34.35 24.16 -6.96
N ARG A 522 35.51 24.11 -6.31
CA ARG A 522 35.86 25.03 -5.22
C ARG A 522 35.95 26.49 -5.67
N LEU A 523 36.52 26.75 -6.85
CA LEU A 523 36.54 28.08 -7.46
C LEU A 523 35.11 28.64 -7.67
N LEU A 524 34.20 27.82 -8.20
CA LEU A 524 32.85 28.27 -8.56
C LEU A 524 31.89 28.39 -7.38
N GLU A 525 32.01 27.53 -6.37
CA GLU A 525 31.05 27.47 -5.26
C GLU A 525 31.51 28.28 -4.04
N GLU A 526 32.81 28.29 -3.72
CA GLU A 526 33.33 28.98 -2.52
C GLU A 526 33.86 30.38 -2.81
N GLN A 527 34.16 30.73 -4.08
CA GLN A 527 34.79 31.99 -4.52
C GLN A 527 36.13 32.38 -3.84
N LYS A 528 36.71 31.48 -3.03
CA LYS A 528 37.90 31.77 -2.20
C LYS A 528 39.23 31.32 -2.80
N HIS A 529 39.20 30.47 -3.83
CA HIS A 529 40.40 29.79 -4.33
C HIS A 529 40.65 30.14 -5.80
N ARG A 530 41.85 30.58 -6.18
CA ARG A 530 42.19 30.92 -7.59
C ARG A 530 42.92 29.76 -8.25
N LEU A 531 42.33 29.26 -9.34
CA LEU A 531 42.91 28.26 -10.23
C LEU A 531 43.83 28.94 -11.26
N ILE A 532 45.06 28.46 -11.41
CA ILE A 532 46.03 28.94 -12.41
C ILE A 532 46.22 27.84 -13.46
N LEU A 533 46.01 28.17 -14.74
CA LEU A 533 46.17 27.24 -15.85
C LEU A 533 47.46 27.56 -16.63
N ILE A 534 48.32 26.56 -16.79
CA ILE A 534 49.57 26.65 -17.58
C ILE A 534 49.46 25.70 -18.76
N PHE A 535 49.65 26.16 -20.00
CA PHE A 535 49.66 25.31 -21.19
C PHE A 535 51.09 25.04 -21.66
N LEU A 536 51.52 23.77 -21.66
CA LEU A 536 52.85 23.37 -22.16
C LEU A 536 52.92 23.28 -23.68
N GLU A 537 51.78 23.01 -24.32
CA GLU A 537 51.63 22.92 -25.76
C GLU A 537 50.35 23.63 -26.18
N HIS A 538 50.28 24.05 -27.44
CA HIS A 538 49.06 24.62 -27.99
C HIS A 538 47.99 23.53 -28.18
N ILE A 539 46.91 23.61 -27.39
CA ILE A 539 45.76 22.70 -27.45
C ILE A 539 44.61 23.42 -28.15
N SER A 540 43.98 22.76 -29.13
CA SER A 540 42.91 23.38 -29.90
C SER A 540 41.65 23.62 -29.04
N PRO A 541 40.90 24.72 -29.23
CA PRO A 541 39.65 24.97 -28.51
C PRO A 541 38.59 23.86 -28.68
N PHE A 542 38.67 23.10 -29.78
CA PHE A 542 37.81 21.95 -30.03
C PHE A 542 38.10 20.79 -29.05
N GLU A 543 39.38 20.49 -28.80
CA GLU A 543 39.78 19.45 -27.84
C GLU A 543 39.41 19.82 -26.39
N LEU A 544 39.36 21.12 -26.08
CA LEU A 544 38.94 21.62 -24.76
C LEU A 544 37.41 21.61 -24.57
N SER A 545 36.63 21.53 -25.65
CA SER A 545 35.16 21.62 -25.61
C SER A 545 34.47 20.46 -24.90
N THR A 546 35.11 19.28 -24.87
CA THR A 546 34.68 18.11 -24.08
C THR A 546 34.69 18.40 -22.57
N PHE A 547 35.47 19.38 -22.13
CA PHE A 547 35.54 19.86 -20.75
C PHE A 547 34.86 21.23 -20.64
N HIS A 548 33.54 21.28 -20.80
CA HIS A 548 32.73 22.51 -20.87
C HIS A 548 33.04 23.58 -19.81
N ARG A 549 33.38 23.18 -18.58
CA ARG A 549 33.74 24.10 -17.48
C ARG A 549 35.12 24.75 -17.68
N LEU A 550 36.10 23.99 -18.16
CA LEU A 550 37.43 24.47 -18.48
C LEU A 550 37.41 25.35 -19.74
N ALA A 551 36.64 24.97 -20.76
CA ALA A 551 36.43 25.82 -21.93
C ALA A 551 35.82 27.20 -21.58
N LYS A 552 34.99 27.28 -20.55
CA LYS A 552 34.45 28.55 -20.04
C LYS A 552 35.53 29.40 -19.36
N LEU A 553 36.46 28.79 -18.62
CA LEU A 553 37.57 29.47 -17.94
C LEU A 553 38.68 29.93 -18.91
N VAL A 554 38.92 29.18 -19.99
CA VAL A 554 39.87 29.59 -21.04
C VAL A 554 39.33 30.80 -21.82
N LYS A 555 38.01 30.89 -22.03
CA LYS A 555 37.36 32.06 -22.65
C LYS A 555 37.50 33.36 -21.85
N SER A 556 37.71 33.29 -20.54
CA SER A 556 37.97 34.48 -19.71
C SER A 556 39.43 34.97 -19.74
N HIS A 557 40.28 34.42 -20.62
CA HIS A 557 41.66 34.86 -20.89
C HIS A 557 42.63 34.85 -19.68
N THR A 558 42.41 33.95 -18.71
CA THR A 558 43.25 33.82 -17.50
C THR A 558 44.08 32.53 -17.51
N TYR A 559 44.98 32.37 -18.49
CA TYR A 559 45.93 31.26 -18.56
C TYR A 559 47.33 31.75 -18.96
N LEU A 560 48.34 30.91 -18.75
CA LEU A 560 49.73 31.18 -19.10
C LEU A 560 50.24 30.12 -20.08
N ASP A 561 50.70 30.55 -21.26
CA ASP A 561 51.34 29.66 -22.22
C ASP A 561 52.83 29.55 -21.94
N TRP A 562 53.37 28.35 -22.08
CA TRP A 562 54.80 28.11 -22.02
C TRP A 562 55.48 28.61 -23.31
N PRO A 563 56.35 29.64 -23.24
CA PRO A 563 56.95 30.21 -24.43
C PRO A 563 58.04 29.30 -24.99
N GLN A 564 58.02 29.12 -26.33
CA GLN A 564 59.03 28.34 -27.04
C GLN A 564 60.37 29.07 -27.07
N ASP A 565 60.35 30.40 -27.23
CA ASP A 565 61.53 31.26 -27.23
C ASP A 565 62.11 31.47 -25.81
N GLU A 566 63.41 31.24 -25.65
CA GLU A 566 64.08 31.32 -24.34
C GLU A 566 64.08 32.73 -23.74
N ALA A 567 64.06 33.77 -24.57
CA ALA A 567 64.04 35.17 -24.11
C ALA A 567 62.74 35.54 -23.37
N GLU A 568 61.61 34.89 -23.70
CA GLU A 568 60.30 35.19 -23.12
C GLU A 568 60.02 34.39 -21.83
N ARG A 569 60.80 33.34 -21.56
CA ARG A 569 60.64 32.50 -20.36
C ARG A 569 60.78 33.30 -19.07
N THR A 570 61.62 34.34 -19.06
CA THR A 570 61.79 35.21 -17.87
C THR A 570 60.49 35.92 -17.50
N HIS A 571 59.75 36.43 -18.49
CA HIS A 571 58.49 37.13 -18.27
C HIS A 571 57.35 36.18 -17.86
N PHE A 572 57.36 34.94 -18.35
CA PHE A 572 56.44 33.88 -17.89
C PHE A 572 56.58 33.66 -16.38
N TRP A 573 57.81 33.51 -15.88
CA TRP A 573 58.08 33.24 -14.46
C TRP A 573 57.65 34.39 -13.53
N GLU A 574 57.84 35.65 -13.95
CA GLU A 574 57.38 36.81 -13.20
C GLU A 574 55.85 36.89 -13.10
N ARG A 575 55.16 36.65 -14.22
CA ARG A 575 53.68 36.61 -14.26
C ARG A 575 53.14 35.49 -13.37
N LEU A 576 53.75 34.31 -13.41
CA LEU A 576 53.32 33.18 -12.61
C LEU A 576 53.44 33.49 -11.10
N ARG A 577 54.57 34.05 -10.66
CA ARG A 577 54.78 34.42 -9.25
C ARG A 577 53.79 35.49 -8.78
N ARG A 578 53.51 36.51 -9.59
CA ARG A 578 52.54 37.57 -9.25
C ARG A 578 51.14 37.02 -9.01
N ASN A 579 50.67 36.10 -9.86
CA ASN A 579 49.34 35.48 -9.72
C ASN A 579 49.19 34.64 -8.45
N ILE A 580 50.30 34.11 -7.93
CA ILE A 580 50.28 33.36 -6.67
C ILE A 580 50.22 34.32 -5.46
N ALA A 581 50.75 35.54 -5.56
CA ALA A 581 50.99 36.45 -4.43
C ALA A 581 49.87 37.46 -4.05
N GLU A 582 48.96 37.88 -4.94
CA GLU A 582 47.95 38.93 -4.63
C GLU A 582 46.64 38.41 -3.98
N GLY A 583 46.13 39.09 -2.93
CA GLY A 583 44.85 38.82 -2.23
C GLY A 583 44.07 40.06 -1.73
N GLU A 584 42.74 40.05 -1.95
CA GLU A 584 41.54 40.70 -1.33
C GLU A 584 41.54 42.15 -0.76
N MET A 585 40.97 43.13 -1.51
CA MET A 585 40.10 44.24 -1.03
C MET A 585 39.44 44.96 -2.25
N ASP A 586 38.24 45.53 -2.10
CA ASP A 586 37.43 46.33 -3.08
C ASP A 586 36.58 45.63 -4.16
N ALA A 587 35.33 45.27 -3.80
CA ALA A 587 34.26 45.11 -4.78
C ALA A 587 32.86 45.18 -4.13
N GLN A 588 32.37 46.37 -3.75
CA GLN A 588 30.93 46.66 -3.62
C GLN A 588 30.67 48.13 -3.23
N ILE A 589 30.47 49.01 -4.22
CA ILE A 589 29.55 50.19 -4.33
C ILE A 589 30.17 51.10 -5.40
N ASP A 590 29.86 50.87 -6.68
CA ASP A 590 30.44 51.68 -7.78
C ASP A 590 29.44 52.22 -8.81
N ASN A 591 28.16 51.81 -8.81
CA ASN A 591 27.25 52.13 -9.93
C ASN A 591 25.98 52.90 -9.51
N MET A 592 25.55 53.86 -10.35
CA MET A 592 24.34 54.68 -10.18
C MET A 592 23.06 53.84 -9.94
N GLU A 593 22.95 52.68 -10.60
CA GLU A 593 21.87 51.71 -10.38
C GLU A 593 21.76 51.25 -8.91
N SER A 594 22.90 51.12 -8.22
CA SER A 594 22.94 50.72 -6.81
C SER A 594 22.43 51.82 -5.89
N ALA A 595 22.73 53.09 -6.21
CA ALA A 595 22.20 54.24 -5.49
C ALA A 595 20.68 54.35 -5.65
N ILE A 596 20.15 54.21 -6.88
CA ILE A 596 18.71 54.26 -7.16
C ILE A 596 17.97 53.16 -6.39
N LYS A 597 18.46 51.91 -6.46
CA LYS A 597 17.88 50.78 -5.69
C LYS A 597 17.91 51.03 -4.19
N THR A 598 18.93 51.72 -3.69
CA THR A 598 19.06 52.04 -2.27
C THR A 598 18.01 53.08 -1.84
N VAL A 599 17.80 54.14 -2.62
CA VAL A 599 16.77 55.17 -2.33
C VAL A 599 15.36 54.55 -2.34
N VAL A 600 15.05 53.73 -3.35
CA VAL A 600 13.76 53.00 -3.45
C VAL A 600 13.57 52.04 -2.29
N GLY A 601 14.60 51.22 -2.03
CA GLY A 601 14.55 50.22 -0.96
C GLY A 601 14.32 50.87 0.40
N GLN A 602 14.88 52.05 0.62
CA GLN A 602 14.71 52.77 1.88
C GLN A 602 13.32 53.36 2.05
N PHE A 603 12.74 53.92 0.98
CA PHE A 603 11.34 54.37 1.01
C PHE A 603 10.38 53.21 1.21
N LEU A 604 10.47 52.15 0.39
CA LEU A 604 9.55 51.01 0.44
C LEU A 604 9.64 50.25 1.77
N SER A 605 10.85 50.10 2.33
CA SER A 605 11.05 49.47 3.63
C SER A 605 10.43 50.29 4.77
N SER A 606 10.48 51.62 4.67
CA SER A 606 9.88 52.53 5.65
C SER A 606 8.36 52.66 5.49
N ALA A 607 7.87 52.63 4.24
CA ALA A 607 6.44 52.62 3.90
C ALA A 607 5.78 51.26 4.17
N ARG A 608 6.58 50.22 4.42
CA ARG A 608 6.14 48.82 4.57
C ARG A 608 5.34 48.33 3.35
N GLY A 609 5.80 48.69 2.16
CA GLY A 609 5.18 48.31 0.88
C GLY A 609 3.83 48.99 0.60
N LYS A 610 3.58 50.17 1.17
CA LYS A 610 2.43 51.02 0.84
C LYS A 610 2.87 52.19 -0.06
N GLU A 611 1.94 52.75 -0.83
CA GLU A 611 2.19 53.85 -1.79
C GLU A 611 2.61 55.17 -1.13
N SER A 612 2.26 55.38 0.15
CA SER A 612 2.52 56.61 0.90
C SER A 612 2.97 56.34 2.33
N LEU A 613 3.90 57.14 2.84
CA LEU A 613 4.33 57.14 4.24
C LEU A 613 3.31 57.88 5.11
N ASN A 614 2.82 57.21 6.16
CA ASN A 614 2.07 57.88 7.21
C ASN A 614 3.01 58.62 8.16
N LYS A 615 2.46 59.52 8.99
CA LYS A 615 3.21 60.36 9.92
C LYS A 615 4.27 59.64 10.76
N ASP A 616 3.91 58.51 11.37
CA ASP A 616 4.82 57.78 12.27
C ASP A 616 5.95 57.07 11.51
N ASN A 617 5.68 56.61 10.29
CA ASN A 617 6.69 55.96 9.46
C ASN A 617 7.63 56.99 8.83
N PHE A 618 7.09 58.13 8.39
CA PHE A 618 7.88 59.25 7.91
C PHE A 618 8.83 59.76 9.00
N GLN A 619 8.33 59.96 10.23
CA GLN A 619 9.16 60.38 11.36
C GLN A 619 10.30 59.41 11.66
N LYS A 620 10.06 58.10 11.56
CA LYS A 620 11.11 57.07 11.77
C LYS A 620 12.14 57.03 10.64
N LEU A 621 11.73 57.28 9.40
CA LEU A 621 12.67 57.36 8.27
C LEU A 621 13.61 58.55 8.48
N VAL A 622 13.06 59.74 8.75
CA VAL A 622 13.85 60.97 8.95
C VAL A 622 14.83 60.80 10.11
N GLN A 623 14.38 60.30 11.27
CA GLN A 623 15.26 60.09 12.43
C GLN A 623 16.40 59.09 12.19
N ARG A 624 16.16 58.05 11.38
CA ARG A 624 17.15 56.98 11.18
C ARG A 624 18.10 57.22 10.03
N GLN A 625 17.70 57.95 9.01
CA GLN A 625 18.45 58.05 7.76
C GLN A 625 18.93 59.46 7.48
N LEU A 626 18.27 60.47 8.04
CA LEU A 626 18.59 61.88 7.83
C LEU A 626 18.99 62.58 9.14
N GLY A 627 19.04 61.85 10.26
CA GLY A 627 19.42 62.37 11.58
C GLY A 627 20.85 62.92 11.68
N ASN A 628 21.74 62.52 10.77
CA ASN A 628 23.09 63.07 10.70
C ASN A 628 23.16 64.39 9.89
N ILE A 629 22.21 64.60 8.96
CA ILE A 629 22.15 65.77 8.07
C ILE A 629 21.34 66.91 8.70
N MET A 630 20.26 66.60 9.42
CA MET A 630 19.34 67.60 10.00
C MET A 630 19.47 67.63 11.53
N SER A 631 19.56 68.83 12.12
CA SER A 631 19.83 68.99 13.56
C SER A 631 18.62 68.78 14.46
N ASP A 632 17.39 68.91 13.95
CA ASP A 632 16.14 68.89 14.73
C ASP A 632 15.22 67.70 14.43
N THR A 633 15.78 66.54 14.04
CA THR A 633 14.99 65.34 13.67
C THR A 633 14.24 64.69 14.85
N ASP A 634 14.62 65.03 16.08
CA ASP A 634 14.02 64.46 17.29
C ASP A 634 12.76 65.22 17.75
N SER A 635 12.50 66.40 17.19
CA SER A 635 11.31 67.19 17.49
C SER A 635 10.11 66.73 16.66
N SER A 636 9.12 66.10 17.31
CA SER A 636 7.88 65.64 16.65
C SER A 636 7.05 66.80 16.06
N SER A 637 7.22 68.04 16.55
CA SER A 637 6.57 69.22 15.96
C SER A 637 7.24 69.64 14.65
N ALA A 638 8.57 69.69 14.60
CA ALA A 638 9.32 70.06 13.39
C ALA A 638 9.09 69.07 12.24
N VAL A 639 9.09 67.77 12.54
CA VAL A 639 8.78 66.72 11.54
C VAL A 639 7.32 66.81 11.06
N LYS A 640 6.39 67.25 11.92
CA LYS A 640 4.98 67.43 11.54
C LYS A 640 4.79 68.64 10.62
N ASP A 641 5.50 69.74 10.86
CA ASP A 641 5.45 70.92 10.00
C ASP A 641 6.12 70.65 8.65
N MET A 642 7.21 69.87 8.63
CA MET A 642 7.86 69.41 7.41
C MET A 642 6.94 68.51 6.58
N MET A 643 6.25 67.57 7.23
CA MET A 643 5.28 66.71 6.54
C MET A 643 4.13 67.54 5.93
N ARG A 644 3.64 68.55 6.67
CA ARG A 644 2.60 69.47 6.17
C ARG A 644 3.10 70.34 4.99
N GLY A 645 4.40 70.64 4.92
CA GLY A 645 4.99 71.38 3.81
C GLY A 645 5.23 70.55 2.55
N LEU A 646 5.33 69.22 2.68
CA LEU A 646 5.52 68.28 1.57
C LEU A 646 4.22 67.66 1.06
N ASP A 647 3.19 67.58 1.92
CA ASP A 647 1.86 67.02 1.63
C ASP A 647 1.03 68.02 0.80
N GLU A 648 1.34 68.10 -0.50
CA GLU A 648 0.74 69.05 -1.45
C GLU A 648 -0.74 68.75 -1.69
N ASN A 649 -1.12 67.47 -1.67
CA ASN A 649 -2.49 67.02 -1.89
C ASN A 649 -3.36 67.03 -0.61
N GLN A 650 -2.76 67.39 0.54
CA GLN A 650 -3.40 67.50 1.86
C GLN A 650 -4.06 66.21 2.36
N ASP A 651 -3.54 65.04 1.96
CA ASP A 651 -4.09 63.74 2.33
C ASP A 651 -3.59 63.21 3.71
N GLY A 652 -2.69 63.96 4.35
CA GLY A 652 -2.10 63.65 5.65
C GLY A 652 -0.99 62.60 5.59
N LYS A 653 -0.46 62.29 4.41
CA LYS A 653 0.61 61.32 4.14
C LYS A 653 1.65 61.91 3.19
N VAL A 654 2.72 61.17 2.96
CA VAL A 654 3.80 61.55 2.03
C VAL A 654 3.96 60.45 1.00
N SER A 655 3.53 60.71 -0.23
CA SER A 655 3.74 59.85 -1.39
C SER A 655 5.22 59.73 -1.75
N PHE A 656 5.56 58.77 -2.61
CA PHE A 656 6.94 58.62 -3.09
C PHE A 656 7.42 59.86 -3.84
N GLN A 657 6.54 60.50 -4.61
CA GLN A 657 6.83 61.73 -5.34
C GLN A 657 7.22 62.86 -4.37
N GLU A 658 6.40 63.11 -3.34
CA GLU A 658 6.65 64.13 -2.31
C GLU A 658 7.92 63.83 -1.49
N TYR A 659 8.23 62.55 -1.28
CA TYR A 659 9.48 62.12 -0.66
C TYR A 659 10.71 62.38 -1.55
N MET A 660 10.62 62.13 -2.86
CA MET A 660 11.71 62.43 -3.80
C MET A 660 11.98 63.93 -3.90
N THR A 661 10.94 64.76 -3.82
CA THR A 661 11.07 66.22 -3.72
C THR A 661 11.90 66.63 -2.49
N LEU A 662 11.66 66.02 -1.32
CA LEU A 662 12.48 66.25 -0.12
C LEU A 662 13.95 65.83 -0.32
N ILE A 663 14.20 64.66 -0.93
CA ILE A 663 15.57 64.20 -1.24
C ILE A 663 16.27 65.15 -2.20
N GLY A 664 15.55 65.67 -3.20
CA GLY A 664 16.04 66.71 -4.11
C GLY A 664 16.43 67.99 -3.39
N TYR A 665 15.56 68.53 -2.52
CA TYR A 665 15.87 69.72 -1.73
C TYR A 665 17.08 69.53 -0.80
N LEU A 666 17.21 68.37 -0.16
CA LEU A 666 18.33 68.05 0.72
C LEU A 666 19.63 67.86 -0.06
N ALA A 667 19.59 67.16 -1.19
CA ALA A 667 20.75 66.96 -2.04
C ALA A 667 21.23 68.29 -2.66
N ASN A 668 20.30 69.16 -3.07
CA ASN A 668 20.63 70.50 -3.56
C ASN A 668 21.25 71.36 -2.45
N SER A 669 20.68 71.35 -1.24
CA SER A 669 21.25 72.05 -0.08
C SER A 669 22.66 71.56 0.28
N LEU A 670 22.94 70.26 0.14
CA LEU A 670 24.27 69.66 0.33
C LEU A 670 25.25 70.07 -0.79
N SER A 671 24.77 70.17 -2.03
CA SER A 671 25.53 70.68 -3.18
C SER A 671 25.91 72.16 -2.99
N GLU A 672 24.95 73.02 -2.62
CA GLU A 672 25.19 74.45 -2.38
C GLU A 672 26.13 74.72 -1.19
N CYS A 673 26.05 73.92 -0.12
CA CYS A 673 26.95 74.03 1.04
C CYS A 673 28.42 73.76 0.66
N LYS A 674 28.67 72.86 -0.29
CA LYS A 674 30.01 72.60 -0.84
C LYS A 674 30.51 73.77 -1.70
N ALA A 675 29.63 74.43 -2.44
CA ALA A 675 29.99 75.52 -3.34
C ALA A 675 30.26 76.86 -2.60
N LYS A 676 29.51 77.18 -1.54
CA LYS A 676 29.61 78.47 -0.82
C LYS A 676 30.52 78.48 0.42
N GLY A 677 31.21 77.38 0.72
CA GLY A 677 32.25 77.35 1.76
C GLY A 677 31.82 77.90 3.12
N SER A 678 30.60 77.58 3.58
CA SER A 678 30.12 78.04 4.88
C SER A 678 30.67 77.17 6.02
N THR A 679 31.30 77.82 6.99
CA THR A 679 32.22 77.23 7.97
C THR A 679 31.55 76.37 9.06
N PHE A 680 30.23 76.40 9.22
CA PHE A 680 29.56 75.69 10.32
C PHE A 680 29.22 74.22 10.01
N LEU A 681 29.07 73.84 8.74
CA LEU A 681 28.84 72.44 8.32
C LEU A 681 30.10 71.73 7.80
N SER A 682 31.13 72.47 7.36
CA SER A 682 32.38 71.85 6.84
C SER A 682 33.16 71.06 7.92
N LEU A 683 33.05 71.46 9.19
CA LEU A 683 33.72 70.79 10.32
C LEU A 683 33.16 69.39 10.64
N ARG A 684 31.92 69.09 10.22
CA ARG A 684 31.31 67.76 10.42
C ARG A 684 31.53 66.82 9.24
N MET A 685 31.87 67.34 8.05
CA MET A 685 32.17 66.52 6.87
C MET A 685 33.63 66.05 6.80
N SER A 686 34.60 66.80 7.33
CA SER A 686 36.01 66.36 7.34
C SER A 686 36.30 65.28 8.40
N THR A 687 35.33 64.97 9.28
CA THR A 687 35.44 63.95 10.32
C THR A 687 34.57 62.71 10.06
N LEU A 688 33.93 62.62 8.90
CA LEU A 688 33.29 61.40 8.41
C LEU A 688 34.30 60.58 7.59
N ASN A 689 35.15 59.82 8.28
CA ASN A 689 35.61 58.55 7.71
C ASN A 689 34.36 57.72 7.35
N SER A 690 34.40 56.99 6.24
CA SER A 690 33.26 56.27 5.63
C SER A 690 32.58 55.20 6.51
N GLU A 691 32.95 55.08 7.78
CA GLU A 691 32.46 54.05 8.69
C GLU A 691 31.07 54.35 9.29
N ASN A 692 30.56 55.59 9.25
CA ASN A 692 29.28 55.95 9.89
C ASN A 692 28.28 56.74 9.02
N ALA A 693 28.56 56.93 7.72
CA ALA A 693 27.59 57.55 6.81
C ALA A 693 26.42 56.57 6.55
N SER A 694 25.18 57.08 6.52
CA SER A 694 24.02 56.25 6.23
C SER A 694 24.05 55.76 4.77
N THR A 695 23.41 54.62 4.47
CA THR A 695 23.34 54.12 3.09
C THR A 695 22.63 55.08 2.16
N LEU A 696 21.67 55.87 2.67
CA LEU A 696 20.99 56.92 1.92
C LEU A 696 21.92 58.11 1.66
N GLU A 697 22.76 58.49 2.63
CA GLU A 697 23.77 59.54 2.48
C GLU A 697 24.80 59.20 1.41
N ASN A 698 25.34 57.97 1.43
CA ASN A 698 26.29 57.51 0.41
C ASN A 698 25.65 57.46 -0.98
N ALA A 699 24.38 57.05 -1.08
CA ALA A 699 23.64 57.06 -2.34
C ALA A 699 23.41 58.49 -2.86
N MET A 700 23.02 59.43 -1.99
CA MET A 700 22.86 60.85 -2.36
C MET A 700 24.18 61.47 -2.79
N GLN A 701 25.29 61.14 -2.12
CA GLN A 701 26.62 61.60 -2.50
C GLN A 701 27.04 61.06 -3.86
N LEU A 702 26.74 59.79 -4.17
CA LEU A 702 27.01 59.22 -5.48
C LEU A 702 26.19 59.93 -6.57
N MET A 703 24.89 60.20 -6.35
CA MET A 703 24.07 60.95 -7.32
C MET A 703 24.62 62.35 -7.61
N ILE A 704 25.06 63.07 -6.57
CA ILE A 704 25.69 64.39 -6.71
C ILE A 704 27.01 64.27 -7.48
N GLN A 705 27.87 63.30 -7.12
CA GLN A 705 29.14 63.07 -7.80
C GLN A 705 28.94 62.72 -9.28
N THR A 706 27.93 61.92 -9.60
CA THR A 706 27.64 61.55 -10.99
C THR A 706 27.08 62.73 -11.78
N PHE A 707 26.19 63.56 -11.22
CA PHE A 707 25.74 64.78 -11.92
C PHE A 707 26.92 65.71 -12.25
N HIS A 708 27.75 66.02 -11.25
CA HIS A 708 28.93 66.88 -11.41
C HIS A 708 30.07 66.24 -12.22
N LYS A 709 30.00 64.93 -12.51
CA LYS A 709 30.94 64.25 -13.42
C LYS A 709 30.66 64.61 -14.88
N TYR A 710 29.40 64.89 -15.22
CA TYR A 710 28.98 65.19 -16.59
C TYR A 710 28.68 66.68 -16.81
N SER A 711 28.36 67.46 -15.77
CA SER A 711 28.07 68.90 -15.90
C SER A 711 29.33 69.77 -16.03
N GLY A 712 29.20 70.85 -16.81
CA GLY A 712 30.24 71.88 -16.98
C GLY A 712 31.36 71.56 -17.97
N ASN A 713 31.22 70.52 -18.80
CA ASN A 713 32.13 70.24 -19.91
C ASN A 713 31.86 71.15 -21.12
N GLU A 714 30.60 71.52 -21.35
CA GLU A 714 30.18 72.40 -22.46
C GLU A 714 29.47 73.70 -22.00
N GLY A 715 29.03 73.80 -20.73
CA GLY A 715 28.21 74.91 -20.20
C GLY A 715 28.46 75.28 -18.74
N ASP A 716 27.44 75.80 -18.03
CA ASP A 716 27.53 76.07 -16.60
C ASP A 716 27.72 74.77 -15.82
N LYS A 717 28.53 74.80 -14.77
CA LYS A 717 28.86 73.63 -13.95
C LYS A 717 27.67 73.12 -13.14
N TYR A 718 26.63 73.95 -12.99
CA TYR A 718 25.46 73.63 -12.19
C TYR A 718 24.27 73.13 -13.01
N THR A 719 24.39 73.12 -14.33
CA THR A 719 23.36 72.67 -15.27
C THR A 719 23.97 71.66 -16.25
N LEU A 720 23.13 70.81 -16.84
CA LEU A 720 23.50 69.88 -17.89
C LEU A 720 22.99 70.40 -19.23
N SER A 721 23.90 70.55 -20.18
CA SER A 721 23.53 70.76 -21.57
C SER A 721 22.96 69.47 -22.19
N LYS A 722 22.27 69.61 -23.31
CA LYS A 722 21.60 68.50 -24.01
C LYS A 722 22.54 67.34 -24.40
N SER A 723 23.78 67.64 -24.76
CA SER A 723 24.85 66.68 -25.08
C SER A 723 25.32 65.94 -23.82
N GLU A 724 25.56 66.67 -22.73
CA GLU A 724 25.99 66.09 -21.46
C GLU A 724 24.92 65.20 -20.83
N LEU A 725 23.65 65.60 -20.92
CA LEU A 725 22.52 64.79 -20.47
C LEU A 725 22.44 63.47 -21.25
N LYS A 726 22.69 63.51 -22.57
CA LYS A 726 22.72 62.30 -23.41
C LYS A 726 23.83 61.34 -22.97
N ASP A 727 25.02 61.85 -22.68
CA ASP A 727 26.16 61.03 -22.27
C ASP A 727 25.94 60.40 -20.90
N LEU A 728 25.36 61.15 -19.95
CA LEU A 728 24.97 60.62 -18.65
C LEU A 728 23.94 59.48 -18.79
N LEU A 729 22.88 59.70 -19.56
CA LEU A 729 21.81 58.71 -19.76
C LEU A 729 22.32 57.43 -20.44
N THR A 730 23.22 57.55 -21.41
CA THR A 730 23.76 56.37 -22.12
C THR A 730 24.77 55.60 -21.29
N GLN A 731 25.67 56.27 -20.57
CA GLN A 731 26.75 55.59 -19.84
C GLN A 731 26.29 55.03 -18.50
N GLU A 732 25.47 55.77 -17.76
CA GLU A 732 25.10 55.38 -16.40
C GLU A 732 23.77 54.60 -16.35
N LEU A 733 22.86 54.87 -17.31
CA LEU A 733 21.50 54.32 -17.32
C LEU A 733 21.14 53.55 -18.61
N GLY A 734 22.10 53.36 -19.51
CA GLY A 734 21.87 52.74 -20.84
C GLY A 734 21.33 51.31 -20.80
N ASN A 735 21.55 50.57 -19.70
CA ASN A 735 20.98 49.23 -19.53
C ASN A 735 19.48 49.24 -19.17
N TYR A 736 18.97 50.30 -18.52
CA TYR A 736 17.55 50.44 -18.17
C TYR A 736 16.74 51.00 -19.33
N LEU A 737 17.32 51.97 -20.02
CA LEU A 737 16.72 52.64 -21.15
C LEU A 737 17.20 51.94 -22.41
N GLY A 738 16.62 50.76 -22.69
CA GLY A 738 17.04 49.86 -23.77
C GLY A 738 17.13 50.44 -25.19
N ASN A 739 16.80 51.73 -25.39
CA ASN A 739 16.96 52.49 -26.63
C ASN A 739 17.59 53.89 -26.41
N ALA A 740 18.59 54.03 -25.53
CA ALA A 740 19.26 55.32 -25.27
C ALA A 740 20.05 55.93 -26.46
N GLN A 741 19.96 55.35 -27.67
CA GLN A 741 20.63 55.88 -28.87
C GLN A 741 19.74 56.78 -29.76
N ASP A 742 18.44 56.92 -29.44
CA ASP A 742 17.53 57.71 -30.28
C ASP A 742 17.62 59.21 -29.97
N LYS A 743 17.96 60.03 -30.97
CA LYS A 743 18.15 61.49 -30.80
C LYS A 743 16.84 62.19 -30.40
N ASP A 744 15.71 61.69 -30.90
CA ASP A 744 14.39 62.28 -30.66
C ASP A 744 13.88 61.98 -29.23
N ALA A 745 14.34 60.89 -28.62
CA ALA A 745 13.97 60.52 -27.25
C ALA A 745 14.63 61.43 -26.21
N VAL A 746 15.90 61.81 -26.41
CA VAL A 746 16.60 62.74 -25.52
C VAL A 746 16.03 64.15 -25.63
N GLU A 747 15.61 64.58 -26.83
CA GLU A 747 14.89 65.86 -27.00
C GLU A 747 13.58 65.91 -26.22
N LYS A 748 12.82 64.82 -26.27
CA LYS A 748 11.56 64.72 -25.54
C LYS A 748 11.78 64.74 -24.02
N VAL A 749 12.78 63.99 -23.54
CA VAL A 749 13.15 63.97 -22.11
C VAL A 749 13.64 65.34 -21.65
N MET A 750 14.44 66.03 -22.46
CA MET A 750 14.88 67.39 -22.16
C MET A 750 13.69 68.35 -22.04
N GLY A 751 12.76 68.32 -22.99
CA GLY A 751 11.57 69.18 -22.98
C GLY A 751 10.58 68.88 -21.85
N ASP A 752 10.53 67.63 -21.37
CA ASP A 752 9.69 67.25 -20.23
C ASP A 752 10.32 67.63 -18.87
N LEU A 753 11.64 67.82 -18.80
CA LEU A 753 12.37 68.13 -17.56
C LEU A 753 12.63 69.62 -17.38
N ASP A 754 12.98 70.32 -18.45
CA ASP A 754 13.28 71.75 -18.50
C ASP A 754 12.00 72.57 -18.22
N SER A 755 11.68 72.68 -16.93
CA SER A 755 10.42 73.25 -16.46
C SER A 755 10.44 74.77 -16.53
N ASN A 756 11.64 75.36 -16.48
CA ASN A 756 11.85 76.80 -16.55
C ASN A 756 12.07 77.30 -18.02
N ASN A 757 12.17 76.37 -18.99
CA ASN A 757 12.41 76.58 -20.42
C ASN A 757 13.72 77.35 -20.71
N ASP A 758 14.76 77.12 -19.93
CA ASP A 758 16.08 77.75 -20.13
C ASP A 758 16.99 76.98 -21.10
N GLY A 759 16.57 75.79 -21.53
CA GLY A 759 17.29 74.93 -22.46
C GLY A 759 18.40 74.09 -21.83
N GLU A 760 18.52 74.10 -20.50
CA GLU A 760 19.47 73.30 -19.71
C GLU A 760 18.71 72.50 -18.63
N VAL A 761 19.38 71.54 -17.97
CA VAL A 761 18.78 70.76 -16.87
C VAL A 761 19.57 70.99 -15.59
N ASP A 762 18.96 71.64 -14.60
CA ASP A 762 19.59 71.84 -13.30
C ASP A 762 19.57 70.57 -12.43
N PHE A 763 20.26 70.61 -11.29
CA PHE A 763 20.31 69.45 -10.40
C PHE A 763 18.94 69.06 -9.82
N THR A 764 18.04 70.03 -9.64
CA THR A 764 16.68 69.80 -9.13
C THR A 764 15.86 69.04 -10.18
N GLU A 765 15.94 69.47 -11.44
CA GLU A 765 15.31 68.83 -12.59
C GLU A 765 15.90 67.43 -12.85
N PHE A 766 17.21 67.26 -12.65
CA PHE A 766 17.85 65.95 -12.71
C PHE A 766 17.34 64.97 -11.63
N VAL A 767 17.10 65.44 -10.40
CA VAL A 767 16.53 64.58 -9.35
C VAL A 767 15.08 64.20 -9.69
N ILE A 768 14.32 65.07 -10.37
CA ILE A 768 12.99 64.74 -10.87
C ILE A 768 13.06 63.63 -11.92
N LEU A 769 14.03 63.68 -12.85
CA LEU A 769 14.29 62.59 -13.81
C LEU A 769 14.60 61.26 -13.10
N VAL A 770 15.52 61.29 -12.13
CA VAL A 770 15.86 60.10 -11.33
C VAL A 770 14.62 59.60 -10.59
N GLY A 771 13.83 60.50 -9.99
CA GLY A 771 12.56 60.19 -9.35
C GLY A 771 11.55 59.55 -10.30
N ALA A 772 11.39 60.06 -11.53
CA ALA A 772 10.48 59.54 -12.54
C ALA A 772 10.91 58.15 -13.04
N LEU A 773 12.20 57.95 -13.34
CA LEU A 773 12.75 56.62 -13.68
C LEU A 773 12.56 55.63 -12.54
N THR A 774 12.65 56.14 -11.32
CA THR A 774 12.49 55.35 -10.10
C THR A 774 11.03 54.96 -9.87
N VAL A 775 10.08 55.86 -10.11
CA VAL A 775 8.63 55.57 -10.13
C VAL A 775 8.32 54.54 -11.19
N ALA A 776 8.81 54.72 -12.42
CA ALA A 776 8.62 53.75 -13.50
C ALA A 776 9.17 52.36 -13.14
N CYS A 777 10.32 52.30 -12.45
CA CYS A 777 10.84 51.05 -11.91
C CYS A 777 9.96 50.49 -10.79
N ASN A 778 9.46 51.33 -9.87
CA ASN A 778 8.59 50.92 -8.77
C ASN A 778 7.25 50.37 -9.29
N ASP A 779 6.63 51.02 -10.28
CA ASP A 779 5.38 50.58 -10.90
C ASP A 779 5.59 49.24 -11.63
N PHE A 780 6.70 49.07 -12.34
CA PHE A 780 7.10 47.78 -12.92
C PHE A 780 7.27 46.68 -11.85
N PHE A 781 7.85 47.02 -10.69
CA PHE A 781 7.98 46.08 -9.57
C PHE A 781 6.64 45.78 -8.86
N GLN A 782 5.67 46.69 -8.90
CA GLN A 782 4.32 46.45 -8.38
C GLN A 782 3.47 45.64 -9.35
N GLU A 783 3.51 45.91 -10.65
CA GLU A 783 2.84 45.12 -11.70
C GLU A 783 3.32 43.66 -11.72
N TYR A 784 4.62 43.45 -11.54
CA TYR A 784 5.20 42.09 -11.45
C TYR A 784 4.68 41.29 -10.22
N ASN A 785 4.22 41.98 -9.17
CA ASN A 785 3.64 41.37 -7.99
C ASN A 785 2.11 41.16 -8.10
N THR A 786 1.39 41.97 -8.88
CA THR A 786 -0.04 41.79 -9.15
C THR A 786 -0.32 40.72 -10.22
N GLU A 787 0.56 40.51 -11.21
CA GLU A 787 0.40 39.42 -12.21
C GLU A 787 0.56 38.01 -11.62
N LYS A 788 1.25 37.84 -10.49
CA LYS A 788 1.26 36.58 -9.73
C LYS A 788 -0.02 36.35 -8.90
N GLY A 789 -0.87 37.38 -8.76
CA GLY A 789 -2.18 37.32 -8.11
C GLY A 789 -3.32 36.90 -9.04
N ALA A 790 -3.19 37.07 -10.35
CA ALA A 790 -4.28 36.86 -11.33
C ALA A 790 -4.29 35.46 -12.02
N LYS A 791 -3.53 34.48 -11.52
CA LYS A 791 -3.63 33.05 -11.93
C LYS A 791 -4.14 32.14 -10.80
N LYS A 792 -5.07 32.66 -10.02
CA LYS A 792 -6.02 31.91 -9.21
C LYS A 792 -7.36 32.66 -9.19
N ASP A 793 -8.13 32.48 -10.26
CA ASP A 793 -9.51 31.98 -10.23
C ASP A 793 -9.90 31.50 -11.65
#